data_AF-A0A956MQ28-F1
#
_entry.id   AF-A0A956MQ28-F1
#
_cell.length_a   1.000
_cell.length_b   1.000
_cell.length_c   1.000
_cell.angle_alpha   90.00
_cell.angle_beta   90.00
_cell.angle_gamma   90.00
#
_symmetry.space_group_name_H-M   'P 1'
#
loop_
_entity.id
_entity.type
_entity.pdbx_description
1 polymer ?
#
loop_
_entity_poly.entity_id
_entity_poly.type
_entity_poly.pdbx_seq_one_letter_code
_entity_poly.pdbx_strand_id
1 'polypeptide(L)'
;MKKPNPLPCSVMVWSVHDPVIEDRHVLESQFQDLLAKEFDGVAVWVRCSRYNWSHPDAVAALQHISTLCRQNGIACWLGPDPRFISRELIQGDQGVPIVLYGDDVRASKVPNLSPVVDGKFNIRCTIPPRHTHMLQEVAIEFYPVGVLKAYAIKAGQTQFDEKDVIDITEQTHFFYHAKEHYIEAFGRFAPPDVEAWQVVAFFQVHSSHVDFSSEAQLQRYLAMLKALSEQVSAVDMIMFDEPGYTSVYGALPFSTIIQNRFHQKTGLQLSRQLWKFAVASADASHVPVRINYFKTVQETMVDFQKKTLDAAKKYWSDDMLFGIHDTWHFESADMADMNHGSMDLWKSLPTKSYGFVDFGGIDKLRRPDCDHYANFAALGIICKSLGKFAEKAVCYNNLWTIGDDDGEGWQAGVMDYCVNNLAVLGQRWMPHAYGPVGTIGEENTFLGSPPLPGYPNHSTWEHYPAWNRRLKEHFSTTGEHLPWANILLVYPIEHLFSEPDARANECAKNVFKILLALHDHHFHVDVVSPEMLLGGQWQDGTFQLNQYQYERIICPYPNFIDDIIAGVLRAGRQNVFRIFAATENMKPADSMAMQCMQDIAKLIDFLKRQNLRPVVAPPHCWVSLTVQDAQSIISVAPSRYTFTYEGDLGYKTHSATLSRSSGLTRIAFANQ
;
A
#
# COMPACT_ATOMS: atom_id res chain seq x y z
N MET A 1 34.71 -12.04 10.81
CA MET A 1 33.45 -11.32 10.53
C MET A 1 32.77 -12.04 9.39
N LYS A 2 31.55 -12.58 9.59
CA LYS A 2 30.77 -13.12 8.47
C LYS A 2 30.47 -11.96 7.53
N LYS A 3 30.77 -12.09 6.23
CA LYS A 3 30.25 -11.12 5.26
C LYS A 3 28.72 -11.14 5.38
N PRO A 4 28.03 -9.99 5.47
CA PRO A 4 26.58 -9.98 5.33
C PRO A 4 26.21 -10.66 4.02
N ASN A 5 25.16 -11.49 4.04
CA ASN A 5 24.66 -12.08 2.81
C ASN A 5 24.30 -10.94 1.84
N PRO A 6 24.64 -11.06 0.54
CA PRO A 6 24.20 -10.11 -0.46
C PRO A 6 22.67 -10.03 -0.45
N LEU A 7 22.12 -8.83 -0.68
CA LEU A 7 20.67 -8.63 -0.72
C LEU A 7 20.07 -9.41 -1.89
N PRO A 8 19.03 -10.22 -1.68
CA PRO A 8 18.50 -11.09 -2.73
C PRO A 8 17.91 -10.26 -3.87
N CYS A 9 18.25 -10.58 -5.13
CA CYS A 9 17.69 -9.86 -6.28
C CYS A 9 16.22 -10.25 -6.53
N SER A 10 15.91 -11.52 -6.28
CA SER A 10 14.55 -12.02 -6.28
C SER A 10 14.29 -12.95 -5.10
N VAL A 11 13.10 -12.84 -4.52
CA VAL A 11 12.65 -13.63 -3.36
C VAL A 11 11.29 -14.23 -3.67
N MET A 12 11.17 -15.56 -3.65
CA MET A 12 9.88 -16.21 -3.86
C MET A 12 9.05 -16.22 -2.56
N VAL A 13 7.80 -15.73 -2.62
CA VAL A 13 6.83 -15.98 -1.55
C VAL A 13 6.50 -17.46 -1.55
N TRP A 14 6.71 -18.15 -0.43
CA TRP A 14 6.48 -19.59 -0.30
C TRP A 14 5.42 -19.87 0.76
N SER A 15 4.28 -20.40 0.31
CA SER A 15 3.20 -20.88 1.17
C SER A 15 3.56 -22.23 1.77
N VAL A 16 3.93 -22.23 3.05
CA VAL A 16 4.17 -23.44 3.85
C VAL A 16 2.84 -23.93 4.41
N HIS A 17 2.20 -24.80 3.64
CA HIS A 17 0.92 -25.41 3.93
C HIS A 17 1.08 -26.83 4.52
N ASP A 18 -0.04 -27.47 4.88
CA ASP A 18 -0.03 -28.74 5.63
C ASP A 18 0.92 -29.82 5.08
N PRO A 19 0.84 -30.25 3.80
CA PRO A 19 1.82 -31.19 3.22
C PRO A 19 3.29 -30.79 3.35
N VAL A 20 3.62 -29.49 3.31
CA VAL A 20 5.00 -29.00 3.46
C VAL A 20 5.45 -29.12 4.92
N ILE A 21 4.53 -28.92 5.86
CA ILE A 21 4.77 -29.02 7.30
C ILE A 21 4.89 -30.48 7.73
N GLU A 22 4.01 -31.35 7.21
CA GLU A 22 3.87 -32.75 7.62
C GLU A 22 4.87 -33.68 6.91
N ASP A 23 5.33 -33.34 5.70
CA ASP A 23 6.25 -34.18 4.92
C ASP A 23 7.53 -33.43 4.49
N ARG A 24 8.64 -33.84 5.12
CA ARG A 24 9.98 -33.30 4.83
C ARG A 24 10.43 -33.50 3.38
N HIS A 25 10.00 -34.58 2.73
CA HIS A 25 10.37 -34.81 1.33
C HIS A 25 9.71 -33.79 0.40
N VAL A 26 8.44 -33.45 0.65
CA VAL A 26 7.72 -32.39 -0.08
C VAL A 26 8.44 -31.06 0.10
N LEU A 27 8.74 -30.67 1.35
CA LEU A 27 9.46 -29.44 1.66
C LEU A 27 10.80 -29.34 0.92
N GLU A 28 11.64 -30.37 1.01
CA GLU A 28 12.95 -30.39 0.35
C GLU A 28 12.80 -30.36 -1.18
N SER A 29 11.83 -31.07 -1.75
CA SER A 29 11.56 -31.04 -3.18
C SER A 29 11.15 -29.66 -3.67
N GLN A 30 10.24 -28.98 -2.96
CA GLN A 30 9.82 -27.62 -3.30
C GLN A 30 11.00 -26.65 -3.18
N PHE A 31 11.82 -26.77 -2.13
CA PHE A 31 13.02 -25.94 -1.97
C PHE A 31 14.01 -26.12 -3.13
N GLN A 32 14.23 -27.37 -3.60
CA GLN A 32 15.10 -27.62 -4.75
C GLN A 32 14.54 -27.03 -6.05
N ASP A 33 13.22 -27.04 -6.25
CA ASP A 33 12.56 -26.40 -7.39
C ASP A 33 12.78 -24.88 -7.39
N LEU A 34 12.65 -24.24 -6.22
CA LEU A 34 12.96 -22.82 -6.04
C LEU A 34 14.42 -22.49 -6.39
N LEU A 35 15.38 -23.31 -5.94
CA LEU A 35 16.79 -23.15 -6.32
C LEU A 35 17.02 -23.32 -7.83
N ALA A 36 16.36 -24.29 -8.44
CA ALA A 36 16.45 -24.53 -9.89
C ALA A 36 15.94 -23.35 -10.72
N LYS A 37 15.03 -22.52 -10.16
CA LYS A 37 14.57 -21.27 -10.79
C LYS A 37 15.44 -20.05 -10.50
N GLU A 38 16.61 -20.23 -9.90
CA GLU A 38 17.61 -19.18 -9.60
C GLU A 38 17.12 -18.06 -8.66
N PHE A 39 16.22 -18.35 -7.71
CA PHE A 39 15.89 -17.39 -6.66
C PHE A 39 17.04 -17.20 -5.66
N ASP A 40 17.22 -15.97 -5.17
CA ASP A 40 18.25 -15.63 -4.18
C ASP A 40 17.73 -15.66 -2.73
N GLY A 41 16.44 -15.92 -2.56
CA GLY A 41 15.81 -16.02 -1.26
C GLY A 41 14.39 -16.56 -1.31
N VAL A 42 13.88 -16.87 -0.13
CA VAL A 42 12.49 -17.27 0.09
C VAL A 42 11.86 -16.43 1.21
N ALA A 43 10.61 -16.02 0.99
CA ALA A 43 9.76 -15.39 1.98
C ALA A 43 8.70 -16.40 2.42
N VAL A 44 8.92 -16.99 3.58
CA VAL A 44 8.14 -18.13 4.07
C VAL A 44 6.92 -17.64 4.83
N TRP A 45 5.75 -18.20 4.50
CA TRP A 45 4.47 -17.93 5.15
C TRP A 45 3.78 -19.23 5.54
N VAL A 46 3.54 -19.45 6.84
CA VAL A 46 2.64 -20.51 7.30
C VAL A 46 1.21 -20.05 7.00
N ARG A 47 0.71 -20.43 5.82
CA ARG A 47 -0.59 -20.02 5.29
C ARG A 47 -1.25 -21.17 4.52
N CYS A 48 -2.56 -21.06 4.31
CA CYS A 48 -3.37 -22.17 3.77
C CYS A 48 -3.15 -23.46 4.59
N SER A 49 -3.04 -23.32 5.91
CA SER A 49 -2.64 -24.39 6.82
C SER A 49 -3.50 -24.43 8.07
N ARG A 50 -3.78 -25.64 8.57
CA ARG A 50 -4.37 -25.85 9.89
C ARG A 50 -3.39 -25.53 11.02
N TYR A 51 -2.10 -25.48 10.73
CA TYR A 51 -1.06 -25.08 11.66
C TYR A 51 -0.84 -23.57 11.64
N ASN A 52 -0.21 -23.05 12.68
CA ASN A 52 0.23 -21.66 12.75
C ASN A 52 1.69 -21.59 13.22
N TRP A 53 2.20 -20.37 13.36
CA TRP A 53 3.60 -20.07 13.69
C TRP A 53 4.09 -20.61 15.03
N SER A 54 3.19 -20.89 15.97
CA SER A 54 3.54 -21.40 17.30
C SER A 54 3.46 -22.93 17.39
N HIS A 55 2.90 -23.60 16.37
CA HIS A 55 2.75 -25.04 16.37
C HIS A 55 4.09 -25.78 16.23
N PRO A 56 4.39 -26.81 17.05
CA PRO A 56 5.68 -27.51 17.02
C PRO A 56 6.09 -28.03 15.63
N ASP A 57 5.16 -28.62 14.88
CA ASP A 57 5.46 -29.15 13.54
C ASP A 57 5.79 -28.03 12.54
N ALA A 58 5.07 -26.90 12.59
CA ALA A 58 5.37 -25.74 11.76
C ALA A 58 6.74 -25.15 12.11
N VAL A 59 7.06 -25.03 13.40
CA VAL A 59 8.37 -24.55 13.85
C VAL A 59 9.50 -25.47 13.39
N ALA A 60 9.31 -26.79 13.44
CA ALA A 60 10.28 -27.76 12.92
C ALA A 60 10.51 -27.62 11.41
N ALA A 61 9.44 -27.42 10.63
CA ALA A 61 9.53 -27.14 9.20
C ALA A 61 10.28 -25.84 8.90
N LEU A 62 9.96 -24.75 9.62
CA LEU A 62 10.63 -23.45 9.49
C LEU A 62 12.13 -23.53 9.86
N GLN A 63 12.46 -24.25 10.92
CA GLN A 63 13.85 -24.49 11.32
C GLN A 63 14.62 -25.24 10.22
N HIS A 64 13.98 -26.22 9.59
CA HIS A 64 14.57 -26.97 8.49
C HIS A 64 14.76 -26.09 7.24
N ILE A 65 13.77 -25.29 6.85
CA ILE A 65 13.88 -24.33 5.74
C ILE A 65 15.03 -23.34 5.99
N SER A 66 15.11 -22.78 7.19
CA SER A 66 16.20 -21.88 7.58
C SER A 66 17.57 -22.56 7.44
N THR A 67 17.69 -23.84 7.83
CA THR A 67 18.91 -24.62 7.65
C THR A 67 19.28 -24.80 6.17
N LEU A 68 18.30 -25.17 5.33
CA LEU A 68 18.49 -25.32 3.89
C LEU A 68 18.94 -24.01 3.23
N CYS A 69 18.33 -22.88 3.60
CA CYS A 69 18.71 -21.56 3.10
C CYS A 69 20.18 -21.26 3.41
N ARG A 70 20.64 -21.52 4.64
CA ARG A 70 22.03 -21.30 5.05
C ARG A 70 23.01 -22.22 4.33
N GLN A 71 22.66 -23.48 4.12
CA GLN A 71 23.50 -24.43 3.38
C GLN A 71 23.69 -24.03 1.92
N ASN A 72 22.71 -23.37 1.31
CA ASN A 72 22.72 -22.97 -0.09
C ASN A 72 23.06 -21.50 -0.32
N GLY A 73 23.29 -20.73 0.75
CA GLY A 73 23.67 -19.32 0.66
C GLY A 73 22.58 -18.38 0.15
N ILE A 74 21.30 -18.74 0.32
CA ILE A 74 20.16 -17.90 -0.04
C ILE A 74 19.53 -17.24 1.19
N ALA A 75 18.79 -16.15 0.97
CA ALA A 75 18.13 -15.41 2.04
C ALA A 75 16.89 -16.16 2.59
N CYS A 76 16.70 -16.12 3.90
CA CYS A 76 15.56 -16.70 4.59
C CYS A 76 14.77 -15.59 5.30
N TRP A 77 13.59 -15.27 4.76
CA TRP A 77 12.67 -14.33 5.38
C TRP A 77 11.48 -15.07 5.95
N LEU A 78 11.01 -14.66 7.14
CA LEU A 78 9.82 -15.22 7.78
C LEU A 78 8.71 -14.18 7.83
N GLY A 79 7.48 -14.60 7.53
CA GLY A 79 6.28 -13.78 7.64
C GLY A 79 5.38 -14.07 8.85
N PRO A 80 5.85 -14.01 10.11
CA PRO A 80 5.02 -14.31 11.28
C PRO A 80 4.03 -13.17 11.57
N ASP A 81 3.17 -12.83 10.63
CA ASP A 81 2.21 -11.74 10.77
C ASP A 81 1.20 -12.03 11.88
N PRO A 82 0.98 -11.10 12.82
CA PRO A 82 0.13 -11.30 13.99
C PRO A 82 -1.31 -11.68 13.62
N ARG A 83 -1.79 -11.34 12.42
CA ARG A 83 -3.16 -11.67 12.01
C ARG A 83 -3.40 -13.16 11.81
N PHE A 84 -2.39 -13.91 11.35
CA PHE A 84 -2.50 -15.37 11.21
C PHE A 84 -2.64 -16.10 12.55
N ILE A 85 -2.38 -15.42 13.67
CA ILE A 85 -2.57 -15.96 15.02
C ILE A 85 -3.50 -15.09 15.88
N SER A 86 -4.38 -14.30 15.25
CA SER A 86 -5.26 -13.35 15.95
C SER A 86 -5.98 -13.99 17.14
N ARG A 87 -6.49 -15.22 16.99
CA ARG A 87 -7.19 -15.93 18.06
C ARG A 87 -6.33 -16.22 19.29
N GLU A 88 -5.06 -16.59 19.09
CA GLU A 88 -4.10 -16.78 20.17
C GLU A 88 -3.73 -15.46 20.84
N LEU A 89 -3.67 -14.38 20.07
CA LEU A 89 -3.41 -13.05 20.59
C LEU A 89 -4.60 -12.48 21.35
N ILE A 90 -5.83 -12.90 21.06
CA ILE A 90 -7.03 -12.38 21.73
C ILE A 90 -7.26 -13.07 23.10
N GLN A 91 -7.17 -14.39 23.23
CA GLN A 91 -7.21 -15.18 24.49
C GLN A 91 -7.93 -14.51 25.71
N GLY A 92 -9.24 -14.27 25.60
CA GLY A 92 -10.08 -13.72 26.69
C GLY A 92 -10.17 -12.19 26.72
N ASP A 93 -9.39 -11.48 25.90
CA ASP A 93 -9.62 -10.10 25.49
C ASP A 93 -10.70 -10.04 24.39
N GLN A 94 -11.13 -8.84 24.03
CA GLN A 94 -11.91 -8.62 22.80
C GLN A 94 -10.94 -8.36 21.65
N GLY A 95 -11.24 -8.88 20.45
CA GLY A 95 -10.56 -8.41 19.24
C GLY A 95 -10.94 -6.96 18.94
N VAL A 96 -10.35 -6.37 17.89
CA VAL A 96 -10.44 -4.93 17.65
C VAL A 96 -11.92 -4.48 17.57
N PRO A 97 -12.33 -3.47 18.37
CA PRO A 97 -13.62 -2.83 18.23
C PRO A 97 -13.68 -2.05 16.92
N ILE A 98 -14.73 -2.25 16.13
CA ILE A 98 -14.97 -1.57 14.87
C ILE A 98 -16.30 -0.81 14.94
N VAL A 99 -16.35 0.38 14.34
CA VAL A 99 -17.59 1.11 14.09
C VAL A 99 -17.96 0.98 12.61
N LEU A 100 -19.16 0.47 12.33
CA LEU A 100 -19.72 0.28 11.00
C LEU A 100 -20.77 1.35 10.68
N TYR A 101 -20.66 2.01 9.53
CA TYR A 101 -21.64 2.95 8.97
C TYR A 101 -21.85 2.78 7.45
N GLY A 102 -21.18 1.80 6.84
CA GLY A 102 -21.43 1.29 5.48
C GLY A 102 -22.29 0.02 5.49
N ASP A 103 -22.62 -0.50 4.29
CA ASP A 103 -23.23 -1.82 4.10
C ASP A 103 -22.23 -2.74 3.39
N ASP A 104 -21.80 -3.83 4.05
CA ASP A 104 -20.70 -4.70 3.60
C ASP A 104 -20.98 -5.38 2.25
N VAL A 105 -22.25 -5.75 1.98
CA VAL A 105 -22.66 -6.35 0.69
C VAL A 105 -22.58 -5.35 -0.47
N ARG A 106 -22.51 -4.05 -0.15
CA ARG A 106 -22.51 -2.95 -1.11
C ARG A 106 -21.41 -1.98 -0.75
N ALA A 107 -20.16 -2.44 -0.77
CA ALA A 107 -18.94 -1.62 -0.62
C ALA A 107 -19.02 -0.23 -1.33
N SER A 108 -19.86 -0.07 -2.36
CA SER A 108 -20.16 1.20 -3.04
C SER A 108 -21.16 2.17 -2.37
N LYS A 109 -21.85 1.81 -1.29
CA LYS A 109 -22.89 2.64 -0.64
C LYS A 109 -22.45 3.09 0.76
N VAL A 110 -21.55 4.06 0.79
CA VAL A 110 -21.08 4.73 2.01
C VAL A 110 -21.33 6.25 1.91
N PRO A 111 -21.92 6.88 2.94
CA PRO A 111 -22.54 6.24 4.11
C PRO A 111 -23.82 5.49 3.74
N ASN A 112 -24.19 4.48 4.52
CA ASN A 112 -25.49 3.86 4.39
C ASN A 112 -26.56 4.78 5.01
N LEU A 113 -27.45 5.32 4.18
CA LEU A 113 -28.55 6.20 4.60
C LEU A 113 -29.91 5.52 4.42
N SER A 114 -30.80 5.76 5.38
CA SER A 114 -32.24 5.42 5.32
C SER A 114 -33.11 6.68 5.36
N PRO A 115 -34.15 6.81 4.53
CA PRO A 115 -35.12 7.89 4.69
C PRO A 115 -35.92 7.77 5.99
N VAL A 116 -36.41 8.91 6.47
CA VAL A 116 -37.46 9.00 7.50
C VAL A 116 -38.81 9.10 6.78
N VAL A 117 -39.70 8.15 7.04
CA VAL A 117 -41.05 8.08 6.44
C VAL A 117 -42.08 7.98 7.55
N ASP A 118 -43.06 8.88 7.55
CA ASP A 118 -44.09 8.98 8.60
C ASP A 118 -43.50 8.99 10.03
N GLY A 119 -42.39 9.69 10.20
CA GLY A 119 -41.66 9.81 11.46
C GLY A 119 -40.96 8.53 11.93
N LYS A 120 -40.77 7.54 11.05
CA LYS A 120 -40.07 6.28 11.33
C LYS A 120 -38.86 6.13 10.42
N PHE A 121 -37.85 5.43 10.93
CA PHE A 121 -36.67 5.06 10.14
C PHE A 121 -36.25 3.62 10.47
N ASN A 122 -35.54 3.00 9.53
CA ASN A 122 -34.94 1.68 9.67
C ASN A 122 -33.69 1.62 8.78
N ILE A 123 -32.53 1.47 9.40
CA ILE A 123 -31.27 1.27 8.70
C ILE A 123 -30.71 -0.10 9.04
N ARG A 124 -30.48 -0.90 8.00
CA ARG A 124 -29.92 -2.25 8.07
C ARG A 124 -28.49 -2.26 7.54
N CYS A 125 -27.60 -2.92 8.27
CA CYS A 125 -26.23 -3.20 7.86
C CYS A 125 -26.02 -4.71 7.89
N THR A 126 -25.63 -5.29 6.75
CA THR A 126 -25.28 -6.71 6.68
C THR A 126 -23.86 -6.89 7.23
N ILE A 127 -23.65 -7.92 8.03
CA ILE A 127 -22.38 -8.24 8.70
C ILE A 127 -22.03 -9.73 8.53
N PRO A 128 -21.90 -10.23 7.30
CA PRO A 128 -21.42 -11.59 7.10
C PRO A 128 -19.97 -11.71 7.58
N PRO A 129 -19.48 -12.91 7.91
CA PRO A 129 -18.06 -13.14 8.05
C PRO A 129 -17.35 -12.70 6.77
N ARG A 130 -16.29 -11.91 6.92
CA ARG A 130 -15.55 -11.38 5.79
C ARG A 130 -14.37 -12.28 5.47
N HIS A 131 -14.39 -12.91 4.31
CA HIS A 131 -13.30 -13.75 3.83
C HIS A 131 -11.97 -12.99 3.77
N THR A 132 -10.90 -13.62 4.24
CA THR A 132 -9.54 -13.10 4.15
C THR A 132 -8.53 -14.24 4.25
N HIS A 133 -7.45 -14.14 3.48
CA HIS A 133 -6.31 -15.07 3.59
C HIS A 133 -5.38 -14.76 4.76
N MET A 134 -5.59 -13.62 5.44
CA MET A 134 -4.73 -13.13 6.53
C MET A 134 -5.05 -13.72 7.90
N LEU A 135 -6.11 -14.53 8.01
CA LEU A 135 -6.50 -15.22 9.23
C LEU A 135 -6.45 -16.74 9.02
N GLN A 136 -6.06 -17.47 10.06
CA GLN A 136 -6.08 -18.94 10.05
C GLN A 136 -7.50 -19.48 9.86
N GLU A 137 -8.50 -18.80 10.41
CA GLU A 137 -9.93 -19.11 10.26
C GLU A 137 -10.53 -18.70 8.92
N VAL A 138 -9.72 -18.19 7.98
CA VAL A 138 -10.09 -17.75 6.62
C VAL A 138 -11.16 -16.64 6.55
N ALA A 139 -11.60 -16.09 7.68
CA ALA A 139 -12.56 -15.00 7.76
C ALA A 139 -12.43 -14.14 9.02
N ILE A 140 -12.75 -12.85 8.90
CA ILE A 140 -12.98 -11.94 10.01
C ILE A 140 -14.45 -12.06 10.40
N GLU A 141 -14.71 -12.48 11.64
CA GLU A 141 -16.04 -12.54 12.20
C GLU A 141 -16.36 -11.22 12.92
N PHE A 142 -17.60 -10.74 12.79
CA PHE A 142 -18.09 -9.56 13.51
C PHE A 142 -19.13 -9.96 14.57
N TYR A 143 -18.88 -9.54 15.80
CA TYR A 143 -19.74 -9.77 16.97
C TYR A 143 -20.45 -8.47 17.35
N PRO A 144 -21.78 -8.37 17.16
CA PRO A 144 -22.49 -7.12 17.40
C PRO A 144 -22.54 -6.71 18.88
N VAL A 145 -22.35 -5.41 19.12
CA VAL A 145 -22.46 -4.81 20.46
C VAL A 145 -23.74 -3.96 20.56
N GLY A 146 -23.96 -3.06 19.60
CA GLY A 146 -25.13 -2.18 19.60
C GLY A 146 -24.99 -0.97 18.69
N VAL A 147 -25.87 0.02 18.88
CA VAL A 147 -25.76 1.34 18.23
C VAL A 147 -24.90 2.25 19.10
N LEU A 148 -23.75 2.68 18.58
CA LEU A 148 -22.90 3.66 19.25
C LEU A 148 -23.48 5.08 19.11
N LYS A 149 -23.88 5.43 17.88
CA LYS A 149 -24.54 6.70 17.54
C LYS A 149 -25.51 6.55 16.39
N ALA A 150 -26.53 7.39 16.36
CA ALA A 150 -27.39 7.58 15.20
C ALA A 150 -27.69 9.07 15.01
N TYR A 151 -27.68 9.53 13.77
CA TYR A 151 -27.92 10.93 13.43
C TYR A 151 -28.99 11.04 12.36
N ALA A 152 -29.93 11.96 12.56
CA ALA A 152 -30.82 12.44 11.50
C ALA A 152 -30.15 13.61 10.77
N ILE A 153 -30.14 13.55 9.45
CA ILE A 153 -29.56 14.56 8.55
C ILE A 153 -30.57 14.96 7.47
N LYS A 154 -30.48 16.19 6.97
CA LYS A 154 -31.33 16.65 5.86
C LYS A 154 -31.01 15.94 4.55
N ALA A 155 -32.02 15.51 3.80
CA ALA A 155 -31.82 14.83 2.53
C ALA A 155 -31.35 15.81 1.43
N GLY A 156 -30.58 15.31 0.47
CA GLY A 156 -30.21 16.06 -0.75
C GLY A 156 -29.15 17.15 -0.56
N GLN A 157 -28.58 17.30 0.64
CA GLN A 157 -27.45 18.16 0.90
C GLN A 157 -26.13 17.41 0.74
N THR A 158 -25.10 18.10 0.25
CA THR A 158 -23.72 17.58 0.17
C THR A 158 -22.83 18.09 1.30
N GLN A 159 -23.26 19.15 1.98
CA GLN A 159 -22.57 19.77 3.11
C GLN A 159 -23.59 20.11 4.20
N PHE A 160 -23.22 19.90 5.46
CA PHE A 160 -24.12 20.01 6.60
C PHE A 160 -23.57 20.98 7.66
N ASP A 161 -24.41 21.90 8.15
CA ASP A 161 -24.12 22.64 9.38
C ASP A 161 -24.41 21.74 10.60
N GLU A 162 -23.86 22.06 11.78
CA GLU A 162 -24.18 21.31 13.02
C GLU A 162 -25.68 21.29 13.34
N LYS A 163 -26.43 22.34 12.96
CA LYS A 163 -27.89 22.41 13.13
C LYS A 163 -28.65 21.44 12.21
N ASP A 164 -28.03 21.00 11.11
CA ASP A 164 -28.63 20.09 10.12
C ASP A 164 -28.35 18.61 10.47
N VAL A 165 -27.69 18.37 11.61
CA VAL A 165 -27.35 17.05 12.13
C VAL A 165 -27.88 16.91 13.56
N ILE A 166 -28.87 16.05 13.75
CA ILE A 166 -29.51 15.84 15.05
C ILE A 166 -29.11 14.46 15.58
N ASP A 167 -28.49 14.41 16.75
CA ASP A 167 -28.20 13.15 17.44
C ASP A 167 -29.51 12.53 17.93
N ILE A 168 -29.87 11.38 17.36
CA ILE A 168 -31.10 10.64 17.66
C ILE A 168 -30.83 9.30 18.35
N THR A 169 -29.64 9.16 18.94
CA THR A 169 -29.20 7.88 19.53
C THR A 169 -30.17 7.37 20.60
N GLU A 170 -30.70 8.25 21.46
CA GLU A 170 -31.67 7.87 22.50
C GLU A 170 -33.03 7.44 21.95
N GLN A 171 -33.38 7.81 20.71
CA GLN A 171 -34.61 7.40 20.04
C GLN A 171 -34.43 6.17 19.14
N THR A 172 -33.25 5.57 19.18
CA THR A 172 -32.86 4.46 18.31
C THR A 172 -32.81 3.15 19.10
N HIS A 173 -33.43 2.12 18.54
CA HIS A 173 -33.38 0.76 19.03
C HIS A 173 -32.40 -0.06 18.19
N PHE A 174 -31.76 -1.05 18.82
CA PHE A 174 -30.87 -1.98 18.16
C PHE A 174 -31.55 -3.34 18.01
N PHE A 175 -31.38 -3.96 16.85
CA PHE A 175 -31.77 -5.35 16.60
C PHE A 175 -30.64 -6.09 15.89
N TYR A 176 -30.42 -7.34 16.29
CA TYR A 176 -29.48 -8.25 15.64
C TYR A 176 -30.22 -9.53 15.20
N HIS A 177 -30.21 -9.80 13.91
CA HIS A 177 -30.80 -11.00 13.34
C HIS A 177 -29.71 -12.02 13.02
N ALA A 178 -29.31 -12.81 14.01
CA ALA A 178 -28.21 -13.76 13.90
C ALA A 178 -28.30 -14.72 12.70
N LYS A 179 -29.52 -15.18 12.36
CA LYS A 179 -29.74 -16.11 11.24
C LYS A 179 -29.49 -15.49 9.85
N GLU A 180 -29.69 -14.19 9.70
CA GLU A 180 -29.53 -13.51 8.40
C GLU A 180 -28.31 -12.58 8.40
N HIS A 181 -27.46 -12.66 9.44
CA HIS A 181 -26.23 -11.90 9.58
C HIS A 181 -26.39 -10.40 9.31
N TYR A 182 -27.38 -9.76 9.94
CA TYR A 182 -27.53 -8.31 9.86
C TYR A 182 -27.85 -7.69 11.20
N ILE A 183 -27.47 -6.42 11.32
CA ILE A 183 -27.83 -5.52 12.41
C ILE A 183 -28.69 -4.39 11.88
N GLU A 184 -29.54 -3.87 12.75
CA GLU A 184 -30.54 -2.87 12.40
C GLU A 184 -30.65 -1.82 13.50
N ALA A 185 -30.71 -0.56 13.07
CA ALA A 185 -31.09 0.56 13.89
C ALA A 185 -32.44 1.08 13.40
N PHE A 186 -33.44 1.12 14.29
CA PHE A 186 -34.79 1.56 13.94
C PHE A 186 -35.38 2.38 15.07
N GLY A 187 -36.33 3.24 14.74
CA GLY A 187 -36.91 4.11 15.74
C GLY A 187 -37.91 5.09 15.18
N ARG A 188 -38.17 6.12 15.98
CA ARG A 188 -39.03 7.24 15.60
C ARG A 188 -38.25 8.54 15.73
N PHE A 189 -38.39 9.39 14.73
CA PHE A 189 -37.85 10.73 14.70
C PHE A 189 -38.95 11.65 14.21
N ALA A 190 -39.22 12.73 14.95
CA ALA A 190 -40.14 13.77 14.52
C ALA A 190 -39.30 14.88 13.87
N PRO A 191 -39.32 15.01 12.53
CA PRO A 191 -38.57 16.06 11.85
C PRO A 191 -38.97 17.45 12.38
N PRO A 192 -38.00 18.37 12.54
CA PRO A 192 -38.28 19.73 13.00
C PRO A 192 -38.98 20.59 11.93
N ASP A 193 -38.97 20.16 10.68
CA ASP A 193 -39.52 20.87 9.53
C ASP A 193 -40.15 19.89 8.51
N VAL A 194 -40.69 20.44 7.42
CA VAL A 194 -41.34 19.67 6.34
C VAL A 194 -40.35 19.10 5.32
N GLU A 195 -39.04 19.33 5.52
CA GLU A 195 -38.03 18.84 4.59
C GLU A 195 -37.87 17.32 4.72
N ALA A 196 -37.26 16.70 3.71
CA ALA A 196 -36.97 15.28 3.77
C ALA A 196 -35.75 15.05 4.67
N TRP A 197 -35.84 14.08 5.58
CA TRP A 197 -34.75 13.69 6.48
C TRP A 197 -34.32 12.24 6.20
N GLN A 198 -33.05 11.96 6.46
CA GLN A 198 -32.45 10.63 6.40
C GLN A 198 -31.71 10.34 7.71
N VAL A 199 -31.46 9.07 8.00
CA VAL A 199 -30.72 8.61 9.17
C VAL A 199 -29.48 7.85 8.72
N VAL A 200 -28.37 8.15 9.40
CA VAL A 200 -27.16 7.33 9.43
C VAL A 200 -26.99 6.74 10.83
N ALA A 201 -26.60 5.47 10.91
CA ALA A 201 -26.29 4.80 12.18
C ALA A 201 -24.85 4.29 12.16
N PHE A 202 -24.21 4.37 13.33
CA PHE A 202 -22.87 3.90 13.61
C PHE A 202 -23.00 2.73 14.58
N PHE A 203 -22.87 1.52 14.05
CA PHE A 203 -22.95 0.30 14.83
C PHE A 203 -21.60 -0.06 15.39
N GLN A 204 -21.55 -0.46 16.67
CA GLN A 204 -20.34 -1.00 17.26
C GLN A 204 -20.35 -2.53 17.17
N VAL A 205 -19.24 -3.09 16.71
CA VAL A 205 -18.98 -4.53 16.68
C VAL A 205 -17.59 -4.82 17.25
N HIS A 206 -17.39 -6.00 17.80
CA HIS A 206 -16.05 -6.57 17.98
C HIS A 206 -15.72 -7.46 16.79
N SER A 207 -14.44 -7.63 16.49
CA SER A 207 -14.01 -8.56 15.44
C SER A 207 -13.14 -9.68 16.01
N SER A 208 -12.94 -10.75 15.23
CA SER A 208 -11.92 -11.77 15.52
C SER A 208 -10.49 -11.34 15.14
N HIS A 209 -10.29 -10.08 14.77
CA HIS A 209 -9.02 -9.55 14.29
C HIS A 209 -8.19 -8.92 15.44
N VAL A 210 -6.86 -9.03 15.35
CA VAL A 210 -5.92 -8.39 16.29
C VAL A 210 -6.14 -6.87 16.37
N ASP A 211 -6.03 -6.32 17.58
CA ASP A 211 -6.00 -4.89 17.87
C ASP A 211 -4.55 -4.41 18.00
N PHE A 212 -4.01 -3.78 16.96
CA PHE A 212 -2.65 -3.23 16.96
C PHE A 212 -2.43 -2.10 17.97
N SER A 213 -3.50 -1.54 18.54
CA SER A 213 -3.38 -0.58 19.64
C SER A 213 -3.24 -1.24 21.01
N SER A 214 -3.56 -2.53 21.15
CA SER A 214 -3.54 -3.26 22.43
C SER A 214 -2.14 -3.70 22.84
N GLU A 215 -1.62 -3.12 23.92
CA GLU A 215 -0.33 -3.51 24.50
C GLU A 215 -0.34 -4.98 24.97
N ALA A 216 -1.46 -5.48 25.48
CA ALA A 216 -1.56 -6.86 25.95
C ALA A 216 -1.42 -7.87 24.80
N GLN A 217 -2.05 -7.58 23.65
CA GLN A 217 -1.95 -8.40 22.44
C GLN A 217 -0.54 -8.32 21.85
N LEU A 218 0.08 -7.13 21.84
CA LEU A 218 1.49 -6.97 21.45
C LEU A 218 2.43 -7.80 22.34
N GLN A 219 2.29 -7.75 23.66
CA GLN A 219 3.18 -8.52 24.54
C GLN A 219 3.06 -10.03 24.33
N ARG A 220 1.85 -10.54 24.07
CA ARG A 220 1.65 -11.95 23.67
C ARG A 220 2.34 -12.27 22.35
N TYR A 221 2.21 -11.38 21.37
CA TYR A 221 2.88 -11.52 20.08
C TYR A 221 4.41 -11.52 20.21
N LEU A 222 4.97 -10.60 20.99
CA LEU A 222 6.42 -10.54 21.25
C LEU A 222 6.94 -11.76 22.01
N ALA A 223 6.13 -12.34 22.91
CA ALA A 223 6.48 -13.59 23.59
C ALA A 223 6.52 -14.78 22.63
N MET A 224 5.57 -14.85 21.69
CA MET A 224 5.58 -15.84 20.61
C MET A 224 6.83 -15.69 19.73
N LEU A 225 7.15 -14.47 19.28
CA LEU A 225 8.35 -14.22 18.47
C LEU A 225 9.64 -14.64 19.19
N LYS A 226 9.74 -14.40 20.51
CA LYS A 226 10.87 -14.85 21.30
C LYS A 226 10.99 -16.38 21.34
N ALA A 227 9.87 -17.08 21.51
CA ALA A 227 9.87 -18.55 21.49
C ALA A 227 10.23 -19.11 20.10
N LEU A 228 9.81 -18.42 19.03
CA LEU A 228 10.16 -18.76 17.66
C LEU A 228 11.66 -18.54 17.38
N SER A 229 12.24 -17.42 17.84
CA SER A 229 13.66 -17.10 17.62
C SER A 229 14.61 -18.08 18.30
N GLU A 230 14.20 -18.65 19.44
CA GLU A 230 14.96 -19.67 20.18
C GLU A 230 15.09 -20.98 19.39
N GLN A 231 14.18 -21.24 18.45
CA GLN A 231 14.13 -22.49 17.67
C GLN A 231 14.58 -22.27 16.20
N VAL A 232 14.25 -21.12 15.61
CA VAL A 232 14.59 -20.75 14.23
C VAL A 232 15.60 -19.60 14.26
N SER A 233 16.87 -19.92 14.53
CA SER A 233 17.90 -18.91 14.84
C SER A 233 18.50 -18.20 13.63
N ALA A 234 18.24 -18.68 12.41
CA ALA A 234 18.95 -18.26 11.21
C ALA A 234 18.01 -17.60 10.18
N VAL A 235 17.50 -16.42 10.54
CA VAL A 235 16.56 -15.60 9.76
C VAL A 235 17.24 -14.29 9.37
N ASP A 236 16.99 -13.80 8.15
CA ASP A 236 17.52 -12.52 7.67
C ASP A 236 16.51 -11.37 7.82
N MET A 237 15.20 -11.68 7.80
CA MET A 237 14.13 -10.69 7.84
C MET A 237 12.85 -11.23 8.48
N ILE A 238 12.14 -10.36 9.19
CA ILE A 238 10.75 -10.55 9.63
C ILE A 238 9.81 -9.67 8.80
N MET A 239 8.66 -10.23 8.41
CA MET A 239 7.74 -9.65 7.42
C MET A 239 6.28 -9.69 7.88
N PHE A 240 5.49 -8.67 7.52
CA PHE A 240 4.02 -8.61 7.63
C PHE A 240 3.41 -8.51 6.24
N ASP A 241 2.19 -8.99 6.02
CA ASP A 241 1.53 -9.02 4.70
C ASP A 241 0.30 -8.08 4.72
N GLU A 242 0.34 -6.88 4.13
CA GLU A 242 -0.70 -5.82 4.26
C GLU A 242 -0.96 -5.34 5.69
N PRO A 243 0.07 -4.93 6.46
CA PRO A 243 -0.12 -4.55 7.87
C PRO A 243 -1.19 -3.47 8.04
N GLY A 244 -2.22 -3.81 8.81
CA GLY A 244 -3.38 -2.93 9.00
C GLY A 244 -4.61 -3.62 9.57
N TYR A 245 -5.59 -2.83 10.00
CA TYR A 245 -6.84 -3.31 10.60
C TYR A 245 -7.82 -3.98 9.61
N THR A 246 -7.40 -4.19 8.35
CA THR A 246 -8.19 -4.81 7.28
C THR A 246 -9.68 -4.41 7.29
N SER A 247 -10.01 -3.12 7.37
CA SER A 247 -11.41 -2.63 7.44
C SER A 247 -11.99 -2.29 6.06
N VAL A 248 -13.28 -2.54 5.81
CA VAL A 248 -14.04 -2.22 4.57
C VAL A 248 -14.61 -0.79 4.58
N TYR A 249 -15.20 -0.32 3.47
CA TYR A 249 -15.70 1.06 3.41
C TYR A 249 -16.76 1.27 4.47
N GLY A 250 -16.64 2.38 5.19
CA GLY A 250 -17.52 2.66 6.30
C GLY A 250 -17.26 1.79 7.53
N ALA A 251 -16.05 1.23 7.71
CA ALA A 251 -15.63 0.53 8.92
C ALA A 251 -14.40 1.21 9.55
N LEU A 252 -14.49 1.57 10.84
CA LEU A 252 -13.47 2.35 11.56
C LEU A 252 -12.92 1.59 12.77
N PRO A 253 -11.60 1.35 12.86
CA PRO A 253 -10.97 0.91 14.12
C PRO A 253 -11.24 1.89 15.27
N PHE A 254 -11.86 1.39 16.34
CA PHE A 254 -12.47 2.24 17.37
C PHE A 254 -12.13 1.83 18.80
N SER A 255 -10.94 1.27 19.02
CA SER A 255 -10.48 0.91 20.36
C SER A 255 -10.46 2.12 21.32
N THR A 256 -10.55 1.85 22.62
CA THR A 256 -10.45 2.90 23.65
C THR A 256 -9.11 3.64 23.56
N ILE A 257 -8.03 2.96 23.13
CA ILE A 257 -6.70 3.55 22.97
C ILE A 257 -6.69 4.54 21.81
N ILE A 258 -7.30 4.20 20.66
CA ILE A 258 -7.46 5.12 19.53
C ILE A 258 -8.27 6.35 19.95
N GLN A 259 -9.38 6.15 20.64
CA GLN A 259 -10.24 7.25 21.13
C GLN A 259 -9.48 8.18 22.10
N ASN A 260 -8.70 7.62 23.02
CA ASN A 260 -7.91 8.38 23.98
C ASN A 260 -6.78 9.17 23.31
N ARG A 261 -6.05 8.56 22.36
CA ARG A 261 -5.00 9.26 21.60
C ARG A 261 -5.57 10.39 20.76
N PHE A 262 -6.71 10.16 20.10
CA PHE A 262 -7.42 11.19 19.36
C PHE A 262 -7.82 12.36 20.28
N HIS A 263 -8.35 12.06 21.47
CA HIS A 263 -8.73 13.07 22.44
C HIS A 263 -7.53 13.88 22.95
N GLN A 264 -6.41 13.23 23.23
CA GLN A 264 -5.17 13.90 23.65
C GLN A 264 -4.65 14.87 22.58
N LYS A 265 -4.77 14.51 21.30
CA LYS A 265 -4.31 15.35 20.18
C LYS A 265 -5.23 16.53 19.88
N THR A 266 -6.55 16.33 20.00
CA THR A 266 -7.54 17.28 19.47
C THR A 266 -8.37 17.98 20.54
N GLY A 267 -8.39 17.46 21.78
CA GLY A 267 -9.33 17.85 22.82
C GLY A 267 -10.77 17.39 22.58
N LEU A 268 -11.05 16.70 21.46
CA LEU A 268 -12.40 16.28 21.07
C LEU A 268 -12.69 14.84 21.51
N GLN A 269 -13.96 14.55 21.78
CA GLN A 269 -14.41 13.16 21.99
C GLN A 269 -14.78 12.54 20.65
N LEU A 270 -14.05 11.50 20.22
CA LEU A 270 -14.23 10.89 18.90
C LEU A 270 -15.67 10.40 18.66
N SER A 271 -16.30 9.79 19.66
CA SER A 271 -17.69 9.32 19.59
C SER A 271 -18.72 10.42 19.31
N ARG A 272 -18.41 11.68 19.63
CA ARG A 272 -19.28 12.84 19.31
C ARG A 272 -19.04 13.39 17.90
N GLN A 273 -17.97 12.98 17.24
CA GLN A 273 -17.57 13.46 15.92
C GLN A 273 -17.90 12.47 14.79
N LEU A 274 -18.54 11.33 15.09
CA LEU A 274 -18.75 10.23 14.13
C LEU A 274 -19.45 10.66 12.84
N TRP A 275 -20.44 11.55 12.92
CA TRP A 275 -21.14 12.05 11.73
C TRP A 275 -20.20 12.72 10.71
N LYS A 276 -19.08 13.31 11.16
CA LYS A 276 -18.06 13.94 10.30
C LYS A 276 -17.25 12.96 9.48
N PHE A 277 -17.38 11.65 9.72
CA PHE A 277 -16.82 10.61 8.86
C PHE A 277 -17.77 10.26 7.71
N ALA A 278 -19.08 10.33 7.96
CA ALA A 278 -20.10 9.98 6.96
C ALA A 278 -20.41 11.14 5.99
N VAL A 279 -20.34 12.39 6.44
CA VAL A 279 -20.71 13.56 5.63
C VAL A 279 -19.74 14.73 5.81
N ALA A 280 -19.63 15.56 4.77
CA ALA A 280 -18.88 16.81 4.84
C ALA A 280 -19.65 17.87 5.63
N SER A 281 -18.95 18.58 6.52
CA SER A 281 -19.48 19.75 7.19
C SER A 281 -19.30 21.02 6.34
N ALA A 282 -20.27 21.94 6.39
CA ALA A 282 -20.22 23.20 5.63
C ALA A 282 -19.07 24.13 6.08
N ASP A 283 -18.71 24.07 7.35
CA ASP A 283 -17.58 24.81 7.94
C ASP A 283 -16.22 24.11 7.78
N ALA A 284 -16.18 22.99 7.06
CA ALA A 284 -15.02 22.11 6.90
C ALA A 284 -14.42 21.54 8.20
N SER A 285 -15.09 21.63 9.36
CA SER A 285 -14.64 21.03 10.62
C SER A 285 -14.51 19.49 10.59
N HIS A 286 -15.10 18.81 9.61
CA HIS A 286 -14.86 17.38 9.36
C HIS A 286 -13.41 17.07 8.94
N VAL A 287 -12.76 17.99 8.21
CA VAL A 287 -11.39 17.80 7.69
C VAL A 287 -10.38 17.54 8.81
N PRO A 288 -10.20 18.43 9.82
CA PRO A 288 -9.25 18.17 10.88
C PRO A 288 -9.63 16.95 11.74
N VAL A 289 -10.91 16.62 11.88
CA VAL A 289 -11.35 15.41 12.58
C VAL A 289 -10.87 14.15 11.85
N ARG A 290 -11.15 14.04 10.54
CA ARG A 290 -10.77 12.89 9.73
C ARG A 290 -9.24 12.74 9.66
N ILE A 291 -8.52 13.82 9.35
CA ILE A 291 -7.05 13.81 9.28
C ILE A 291 -6.45 13.32 10.60
N ASN A 292 -6.86 13.87 11.74
CA ASN A 292 -6.30 13.48 13.03
C ASN A 292 -6.67 12.04 13.43
N TYR A 293 -7.86 11.57 13.07
CA TYR A 293 -8.24 10.19 13.30
C TYR A 293 -7.37 9.22 12.50
N PHE A 294 -7.26 9.39 11.18
CA PHE A 294 -6.46 8.49 10.35
C PHE A 294 -4.97 8.53 10.72
N LYS A 295 -4.41 9.70 11.05
CA LYS A 295 -3.05 9.81 11.61
C LYS A 295 -2.91 9.06 12.95
N THR A 296 -3.94 9.07 13.80
CA THR A 296 -3.93 8.33 15.07
C THR A 296 -3.96 6.83 14.87
N VAL A 297 -4.83 6.32 13.99
CA VAL A 297 -4.87 4.89 13.62
C VAL A 297 -3.50 4.48 13.06
N GLN A 298 -2.88 5.33 12.23
CA GLN A 298 -1.56 5.06 11.67
C GLN A 298 -0.47 4.93 12.71
N GLU A 299 -0.44 5.83 13.66
CA GLU A 299 0.54 5.78 14.72
C GLU A 299 0.41 4.53 15.58
N THR A 300 -0.80 3.99 15.78
CA THR A 300 -0.93 2.70 16.51
C THR A 300 -0.27 1.56 15.75
N MET A 301 -0.42 1.50 14.42
CA MET A 301 0.21 0.47 13.59
C MET A 301 1.74 0.64 13.53
N VAL A 302 2.22 1.86 13.29
CA VAL A 302 3.66 2.17 13.23
C VAL A 302 4.33 1.91 14.58
N ASP A 303 3.69 2.24 15.70
CA ASP A 303 4.19 1.91 17.04
C ASP A 303 4.32 0.38 17.23
N PHE A 304 3.34 -0.40 16.78
CA PHE A 304 3.34 -1.86 16.85
C PHE A 304 4.49 -2.44 16.01
N GLN A 305 4.66 -1.97 14.76
CA GLN A 305 5.76 -2.38 13.88
C GLN A 305 7.12 -2.04 14.48
N LYS A 306 7.27 -0.82 15.02
CA LYS A 306 8.52 -0.38 15.65
C LYS A 306 8.91 -1.27 16.82
N LYS A 307 7.98 -1.53 17.75
CA LYS A 307 8.23 -2.41 18.90
C LYS A 307 8.54 -3.85 18.47
N THR A 308 7.90 -4.31 17.38
CA THR A 308 8.21 -5.62 16.78
C THR A 308 9.62 -5.66 16.20
N LEU A 309 10.03 -4.65 15.44
CA LEU A 309 11.38 -4.53 14.90
C LEU A 309 12.44 -4.48 16.01
N ASP A 310 12.23 -3.67 17.05
CA ASP A 310 13.13 -3.57 18.20
C ASP A 310 13.28 -4.92 18.91
N ALA A 311 12.18 -5.66 19.05
CA ALA A 311 12.18 -7.00 19.62
C ALA A 311 12.87 -8.02 18.70
N ALA A 312 12.60 -7.99 17.39
CA ALA A 312 13.22 -8.88 16.41
C ALA A 312 14.74 -8.69 16.38
N LYS A 313 15.22 -7.44 16.44
CA LYS A 313 16.65 -7.12 16.57
C LYS A 313 17.27 -7.73 17.83
N LYS A 314 16.56 -7.64 18.95
CA LYS A 314 16.99 -8.24 20.22
C LYS A 314 17.00 -9.78 20.19
N TYR A 315 16.03 -10.39 19.51
CA TYR A 315 15.80 -11.84 19.56
C TYR A 315 16.65 -12.62 18.56
N TRP A 316 16.94 -12.06 17.39
CA TRP A 316 17.74 -12.71 16.35
C TRP A 316 19.12 -12.06 16.18
N SER A 317 19.17 -10.77 15.84
CA SER A 317 20.42 -10.02 15.66
C SER A 317 20.18 -8.52 15.46
N ASP A 318 21.16 -7.69 15.81
CA ASP A 318 21.09 -6.22 15.56
C ASP A 318 20.94 -5.86 14.07
N ASP A 319 21.41 -6.75 13.19
CA ASP A 319 21.30 -6.63 11.73
C ASP A 319 19.94 -7.09 11.16
N MET A 320 19.02 -7.55 12.01
CA MET A 320 17.70 -8.05 11.59
C MET A 320 16.95 -7.00 10.78
N LEU A 321 16.48 -7.43 9.61
CA LEU A 321 15.70 -6.62 8.69
C LEU A 321 14.20 -6.78 8.97
N PHE A 322 13.40 -5.77 8.59
CA PHE A 322 11.96 -5.81 8.81
C PHE A 322 11.15 -5.17 7.68
N GLY A 323 9.98 -5.75 7.42
CA GLY A 323 8.93 -5.20 6.56
C GLY A 323 8.32 -6.25 5.62
N ILE A 324 7.08 -6.05 5.17
CA ILE A 324 6.67 -5.76 3.77
C ILE A 324 5.15 -5.40 3.74
N HIS A 325 4.65 -5.08 2.53
CA HIS A 325 3.28 -5.22 2.01
C HIS A 325 2.18 -4.18 2.30
N ASP A 326 2.49 -2.91 2.60
CA ASP A 326 1.49 -1.86 2.91
C ASP A 326 0.53 -1.39 1.77
N THR A 327 0.44 -2.05 0.61
CA THR A 327 0.01 -1.35 -0.64
C THR A 327 -1.23 -1.84 -1.38
N TRP A 328 -1.97 -2.85 -0.93
CA TRP A 328 -3.05 -3.44 -1.74
C TRP A 328 -4.10 -2.43 -2.27
N HIS A 329 -4.55 -1.46 -1.47
CA HIS A 329 -5.52 -0.43 -1.94
C HIS A 329 -4.85 0.79 -2.58
N PHE A 330 -3.57 1.00 -2.25
CA PHE A 330 -2.73 1.90 -3.04
C PHE A 330 -2.63 1.39 -4.50
N GLU A 331 -2.60 0.07 -4.71
CA GLU A 331 -2.54 -0.53 -6.04
C GLU A 331 -3.74 -0.13 -6.91
N SER A 332 -4.95 -0.21 -6.37
CA SER A 332 -6.20 0.07 -7.07
C SER A 332 -6.54 1.56 -7.15
N ALA A 333 -5.74 2.42 -6.49
CA ALA A 333 -6.06 3.81 -6.21
C ALA A 333 -7.41 3.97 -5.47
N ASP A 334 -7.74 3.01 -4.62
CA ASP A 334 -8.99 2.99 -3.87
C ASP A 334 -8.77 3.45 -2.41
N MET A 335 -8.83 4.76 -2.22
CA MET A 335 -8.42 5.46 -1.00
C MET A 335 -9.60 5.96 -0.14
N ALA A 336 -10.85 5.70 -0.53
CA ALA A 336 -12.03 6.15 0.21
C ALA A 336 -12.07 5.49 1.59
N ASP A 337 -12.20 6.30 2.64
CA ASP A 337 -12.06 5.90 4.05
C ASP A 337 -10.81 5.06 4.38
N MET A 338 -9.85 5.04 3.45
CA MET A 338 -8.58 4.32 3.52
C MET A 338 -8.67 2.89 4.02
N ASN A 339 -9.55 2.14 3.40
CA ASN A 339 -9.73 0.73 3.68
C ASN A 339 -8.42 -0.05 3.70
N HIS A 340 -8.34 -0.97 4.67
CA HIS A 340 -7.27 -1.95 4.86
C HIS A 340 -5.87 -1.45 5.24
N GLY A 341 -5.76 -0.31 5.92
CA GLY A 341 -4.55 0.01 6.68
C GLY A 341 -3.35 0.48 5.85
N SER A 342 -3.54 0.76 4.56
CA SER A 342 -2.60 1.53 3.75
C SER A 342 -2.71 3.02 4.11
N MET A 343 -2.21 3.34 5.29
CA MET A 343 -1.98 4.70 5.75
C MET A 343 -0.69 5.22 5.09
N ASP A 344 -0.39 6.52 5.21
CA ASP A 344 0.81 7.18 4.65
C ASP A 344 2.06 6.25 4.62
N LEU A 345 2.38 5.70 3.44
CA LEU A 345 3.45 4.71 3.25
C LEU A 345 4.82 5.22 3.71
N TRP A 346 4.99 6.54 3.70
CA TRP A 346 6.23 7.20 4.07
C TRP A 346 6.42 7.26 5.58
N LYS A 347 5.32 7.32 6.35
CA LYS A 347 5.37 7.33 7.82
C LYS A 347 5.80 5.99 8.41
N SER A 348 5.64 4.88 7.68
CA SER A 348 6.13 3.56 8.12
C SER A 348 7.59 3.28 7.74
N LEU A 349 8.24 4.13 6.92
CA LEU A 349 9.65 3.96 6.51
C LEU A 349 10.63 3.76 7.67
N PRO A 350 10.54 4.47 8.81
CA PRO A 350 11.46 4.26 9.94
C PRO A 350 11.38 2.86 10.56
N THR A 351 10.30 2.11 10.27
CA THR A 351 10.10 0.74 10.76
C THR A 351 10.46 -0.31 9.71
N LYS A 352 10.93 0.09 8.53
CA LYS A 352 11.20 -0.80 7.40
C LYS A 352 12.63 -0.70 6.92
N SER A 353 13.15 -1.84 6.46
CA SER A 353 14.47 -1.89 5.85
C SER A 353 14.48 -1.48 4.37
N TYR A 354 13.35 -1.67 3.67
CA TYR A 354 13.22 -1.46 2.22
C TYR A 354 11.98 -0.66 1.84
N GLY A 355 12.01 -0.06 0.65
CA GLY A 355 10.81 0.34 -0.07
C GLY A 355 10.08 -0.89 -0.61
N PHE A 356 8.76 -0.90 -0.53
CA PHE A 356 7.97 -2.03 -0.96
C PHE A 356 6.65 -1.58 -1.56
N VAL A 357 6.25 -2.19 -2.68
CA VAL A 357 4.90 -2.13 -3.22
C VAL A 357 4.47 -3.50 -3.73
N ASP A 358 3.18 -3.67 -3.85
CA ASP A 358 2.48 -4.79 -4.47
C ASP A 358 1.70 -4.28 -5.69
N PHE A 359 1.74 -5.05 -6.77
CA PHE A 359 1.03 -4.79 -8.00
C PHE A 359 0.57 -6.10 -8.67
N GLY A 360 -0.72 -6.38 -8.50
CA GLY A 360 -1.43 -7.43 -9.17
C GLY A 360 -2.05 -7.04 -10.52
N GLY A 361 -2.75 -8.01 -11.09
CA GLY A 361 -3.54 -7.83 -12.30
C GLY A 361 -2.72 -7.44 -13.52
N ILE A 362 -1.47 -7.90 -13.63
CA ILE A 362 -0.61 -7.59 -14.79
C ILE A 362 -1.25 -8.03 -16.11
N ASP A 363 -2.17 -8.99 -16.09
CA ASP A 363 -2.95 -9.44 -17.25
C ASP A 363 -3.65 -8.29 -17.98
N LYS A 364 -4.08 -7.27 -17.23
CA LYS A 364 -4.71 -6.06 -17.79
C LYS A 364 -3.77 -5.30 -18.71
N LEU A 365 -2.45 -5.41 -18.53
CA LEU A 365 -1.43 -4.75 -19.35
C LEU A 365 -1.28 -5.36 -20.75
N ARG A 366 -1.93 -6.50 -21.04
CA ARG A 366 -2.00 -7.09 -22.39
C ARG A 366 -2.48 -6.07 -23.44
N ARG A 367 -3.35 -5.13 -23.05
CA ARG A 367 -3.88 -4.08 -23.93
C ARG A 367 -3.10 -2.77 -23.74
N PRO A 368 -2.38 -2.25 -24.75
CA PRO A 368 -1.50 -1.08 -24.61
C PRO A 368 -2.23 0.24 -24.27
N ASP A 369 -3.54 0.30 -24.48
CA ASP A 369 -4.42 1.43 -24.20
C ASP A 369 -5.13 1.33 -22.82
N CYS A 370 -4.79 0.33 -22.01
CA CYS A 370 -5.41 0.14 -20.70
C CYS A 370 -4.96 1.20 -19.69
N ASP A 371 -5.90 1.72 -18.89
CA ASP A 371 -5.60 2.65 -17.79
C ASP A 371 -4.69 2.05 -16.70
N HIS A 372 -4.58 0.71 -16.61
CA HIS A 372 -3.75 0.00 -15.62
C HIS A 372 -2.25 0.30 -15.76
N TYR A 373 -1.80 0.85 -16.90
CA TYR A 373 -0.43 1.37 -17.04
C TYR A 373 -0.15 2.54 -16.09
N ALA A 374 -1.16 3.31 -15.70
CA ALA A 374 -0.99 4.38 -14.72
C ALA A 374 -0.65 3.81 -13.34
N ASN A 375 -1.31 2.71 -12.95
CA ASN A 375 -1.02 1.98 -11.71
C ASN A 375 0.40 1.39 -11.75
N PHE A 376 0.78 0.74 -12.85
CA PHE A 376 2.12 0.16 -13.02
C PHE A 376 3.23 1.21 -12.89
N ALA A 377 3.09 2.34 -13.60
CA ALA A 377 4.06 3.43 -13.52
C ALA A 377 4.11 4.07 -12.13
N ALA A 378 2.94 4.33 -11.53
CA ALA A 378 2.84 5.01 -10.24
C ALA A 378 3.45 4.17 -9.11
N LEU A 379 3.07 2.91 -8.97
CA LEU A 379 3.62 2.00 -7.95
C LEU A 379 5.12 1.76 -8.20
N GLY A 380 5.51 1.68 -9.47
CA GLY A 380 6.89 1.72 -9.93
C GLY A 380 7.70 2.86 -9.29
N ILE A 381 7.24 4.08 -9.51
CA ILE A 381 7.91 5.30 -9.03
C ILE A 381 7.82 5.42 -7.50
N ILE A 382 6.66 5.12 -6.89
CA ILE A 382 6.46 5.17 -5.44
C ILE A 382 7.40 4.18 -4.74
N CYS A 383 7.51 2.94 -5.22
CA CYS A 383 8.38 1.92 -4.64
C CYS A 383 9.85 2.34 -4.65
N LYS A 384 10.34 2.86 -5.79
CA LYS A 384 11.69 3.42 -5.90
C LYS A 384 11.89 4.56 -4.90
N SER A 385 10.90 5.44 -4.75
CA SER A 385 10.97 6.58 -3.83
C SER A 385 11.03 6.12 -2.38
N LEU A 386 10.16 5.19 -1.97
CA LEU A 386 10.21 4.55 -0.66
C LEU A 386 11.58 3.89 -0.43
N GLY A 387 12.13 3.23 -1.45
CA GLY A 387 13.46 2.63 -1.42
C GLY A 387 14.55 3.63 -1.08
N LYS A 388 14.59 4.78 -1.77
CA LYS A 388 15.58 5.84 -1.55
C LYS A 388 15.60 6.38 -0.12
N PHE A 389 14.44 6.40 0.53
CA PHE A 389 14.29 6.94 1.88
C PHE A 389 14.26 5.85 2.98
N ALA A 390 14.32 4.58 2.61
CA ALA A 390 14.44 3.45 3.55
C ALA A 390 15.90 3.23 3.99
N GLU A 391 16.09 2.50 5.10
CA GLU A 391 17.41 2.26 5.70
C GLU A 391 18.44 1.69 4.72
N LYS A 392 18.03 0.74 3.87
CA LYS A 392 18.96 0.04 2.96
C LYS A 392 19.02 0.63 1.56
N ALA A 393 18.31 1.73 1.27
CA ALA A 393 18.27 2.33 -0.06
C ALA A 393 17.89 1.33 -1.19
N VAL A 394 17.01 0.36 -0.89
CA VAL A 394 16.62 -0.74 -1.78
C VAL A 394 15.11 -0.86 -1.81
N CYS A 395 14.56 -1.31 -2.95
CA CYS A 395 13.13 -1.54 -3.09
C CYS A 395 12.78 -2.88 -3.77
N TYR A 396 11.63 -3.44 -3.36
CA TYR A 396 11.04 -4.67 -3.89
C TYR A 396 9.63 -4.40 -4.41
N ASN A 397 9.28 -5.06 -5.50
CA ASN A 397 7.94 -5.04 -6.06
C ASN A 397 7.39 -6.46 -6.09
N ASN A 398 6.23 -6.67 -5.46
CA ASN A 398 5.44 -7.88 -5.65
C ASN A 398 4.65 -7.75 -6.94
N LEU A 399 5.10 -8.44 -8.00
CA LEU A 399 4.40 -8.49 -9.27
C LEU A 399 3.75 -9.86 -9.44
N TRP A 400 2.44 -9.86 -9.68
CA TRP A 400 1.68 -11.10 -9.88
C TRP A 400 0.52 -10.93 -10.85
N THR A 401 0.04 -12.06 -11.38
CA THR A 401 -1.05 -12.11 -12.37
C THR A 401 -2.19 -12.99 -11.88
N ILE A 402 -3.37 -12.80 -12.45
CA ILE A 402 -4.55 -13.64 -12.24
C ILE A 402 -4.78 -14.50 -13.49
N GLY A 403 -5.34 -15.70 -13.31
CA GLY A 403 -5.65 -16.61 -14.41
C GLY A 403 -4.41 -17.34 -14.92
N ASP A 404 -4.64 -18.23 -15.88
CA ASP A 404 -3.59 -18.82 -16.70
C ASP A 404 -3.74 -18.34 -18.15
N ASP A 405 -2.74 -18.57 -18.99
CA ASP A 405 -2.67 -17.97 -20.33
C ASP A 405 -3.59 -18.61 -21.40
N ASP A 406 -4.52 -19.48 -21.01
CA ASP A 406 -5.35 -20.32 -21.90
C ASP A 406 -4.53 -21.10 -22.97
N GLY A 407 -3.21 -21.24 -22.78
CA GLY A 407 -2.27 -21.84 -23.73
C GLY A 407 -1.76 -20.89 -24.83
N GLU A 408 -2.10 -19.60 -24.78
CA GLU A 408 -1.72 -18.60 -25.79
C GLU A 408 -0.34 -17.96 -25.54
N GLY A 409 0.34 -18.23 -24.42
CA GLY A 409 1.69 -17.71 -24.13
C GLY A 409 1.77 -16.22 -23.79
N TRP A 410 0.63 -15.51 -23.77
CA TRP A 410 0.64 -14.05 -23.62
C TRP A 410 1.05 -13.60 -22.21
N GLN A 411 0.76 -14.39 -21.17
CA GLN A 411 1.15 -14.03 -19.79
C GLN A 411 2.66 -13.98 -19.63
N ALA A 412 3.38 -14.94 -20.23
CA ALA A 412 4.85 -14.92 -20.23
C ALA A 412 5.39 -13.66 -20.92
N GLY A 413 4.79 -13.25 -22.04
CA GLY A 413 5.16 -12.00 -22.73
C GLY A 413 4.92 -10.74 -21.89
N VAL A 414 3.76 -10.65 -21.23
CA VAL A 414 3.42 -9.51 -20.36
C VAL A 414 4.32 -9.47 -19.12
N MET A 415 4.60 -10.63 -18.50
CA MET A 415 5.50 -10.71 -17.35
C MET A 415 6.94 -10.35 -17.75
N ASP A 416 7.44 -10.80 -18.90
CA ASP A 416 8.76 -10.40 -19.41
C ASP A 416 8.88 -8.88 -19.58
N TYR A 417 7.84 -8.26 -20.15
CA TYR A 417 7.73 -6.80 -20.24
C TYR A 417 7.79 -6.14 -18.85
N CYS A 418 7.07 -6.68 -17.85
CA CYS A 418 7.07 -6.13 -16.50
C CYS A 418 8.45 -6.26 -15.84
N VAL A 419 9.13 -7.41 -16.00
CA VAL A 419 10.51 -7.63 -15.50
C VAL A 419 11.51 -6.65 -16.13
N ASN A 420 11.39 -6.34 -17.41
CA ASN A 420 12.22 -5.29 -18.03
C ASN A 420 12.01 -3.92 -17.37
N ASN A 421 10.78 -3.61 -16.99
CA ASN A 421 10.44 -2.33 -16.35
C ASN A 421 10.79 -2.31 -14.85
N LEU A 422 10.80 -3.45 -14.15
CA LEU A 422 11.41 -3.55 -12.82
C LEU A 422 12.88 -3.09 -12.87
N ALA A 423 13.64 -3.56 -13.87
CA ALA A 423 15.02 -3.13 -14.08
C ALA A 423 15.12 -1.62 -14.36
N VAL A 424 14.29 -1.08 -15.27
CA VAL A 424 14.28 0.38 -15.52
C VAL A 424 14.00 1.15 -14.22
N LEU A 425 13.11 0.68 -13.37
CA LEU A 425 12.73 1.35 -12.13
C LEU A 425 13.67 1.03 -10.93
N GLY A 426 14.69 0.17 -11.13
CA GLY A 426 15.64 -0.23 -10.09
C GLY A 426 15.06 -1.14 -9.01
N GLN A 427 14.06 -1.96 -9.35
CA GLN A 427 13.26 -2.74 -8.41
C GLN A 427 13.63 -4.22 -8.41
N ARG A 428 13.79 -4.78 -7.21
CA ARG A 428 13.93 -6.23 -6.99
C ARG A 428 12.56 -6.89 -7.05
N TRP A 429 12.53 -8.18 -7.32
CA TRP A 429 11.27 -8.89 -7.56
C TRP A 429 10.90 -9.81 -6.40
N MET A 430 9.63 -9.77 -6.00
CA MET A 430 9.06 -10.72 -5.06
C MET A 430 7.77 -11.33 -5.60
N PRO A 431 7.81 -12.43 -6.37
CA PRO A 431 6.62 -12.98 -7.01
C PRO A 431 5.68 -13.71 -6.03
N HIS A 432 4.37 -13.68 -6.32
CA HIS A 432 3.31 -14.34 -5.56
C HIS A 432 2.85 -15.65 -6.22
N ALA A 433 2.63 -16.78 -5.56
CA ALA A 433 3.42 -17.42 -4.50
C ALA A 433 3.67 -18.88 -4.93
N TYR A 434 4.69 -19.54 -4.40
CA TYR A 434 4.91 -20.97 -4.56
C TYR A 434 4.01 -21.75 -3.60
N GLY A 435 3.27 -22.72 -4.13
CA GLY A 435 2.20 -23.42 -3.42
C GLY A 435 0.84 -22.70 -3.54
N PRO A 436 -0.13 -23.04 -2.69
CA PRO A 436 -1.44 -22.39 -2.66
C PRO A 436 -1.37 -20.87 -2.51
N VAL A 437 -2.20 -20.15 -3.25
CA VAL A 437 -2.30 -18.67 -3.21
C VAL A 437 -3.60 -18.18 -2.57
N GLY A 438 -4.57 -19.08 -2.37
CA GLY A 438 -5.88 -18.78 -1.80
C GLY A 438 -5.95 -18.95 -0.29
N THR A 439 -7.03 -19.60 0.17
CA THR A 439 -7.28 -19.96 1.57
C THR A 439 -7.56 -21.47 1.70
N ILE A 440 -7.69 -21.98 2.93
CA ILE A 440 -8.04 -23.39 3.16
C ILE A 440 -9.44 -23.65 2.58
N GLY A 441 -9.55 -24.65 1.70
CA GLY A 441 -10.79 -24.98 0.96
C GLY A 441 -10.96 -24.20 -0.36
N GLU A 442 -10.12 -23.21 -0.62
CA GLU A 442 -10.08 -22.39 -1.84
C GLU A 442 -8.63 -22.20 -2.31
N GLU A 443 -7.79 -23.24 -2.29
CA GLU A 443 -6.33 -23.13 -2.37
C GLU A 443 -5.82 -22.48 -3.67
N ASN A 444 -6.57 -22.64 -4.76
CA ASN A 444 -6.24 -22.16 -6.11
C ASN A 444 -7.14 -21.00 -6.56
N THR A 445 -7.88 -20.38 -5.65
CA THR A 445 -8.75 -19.23 -5.93
C THR A 445 -8.59 -18.19 -4.83
N PHE A 446 -8.75 -16.92 -5.16
CA PHE A 446 -8.61 -15.86 -4.18
C PHE A 446 -9.91 -15.05 -4.11
N LEU A 447 -10.68 -15.21 -3.02
CA LEU A 447 -11.90 -14.42 -2.77
C LEU A 447 -12.91 -14.45 -3.93
N GLY A 448 -13.12 -15.62 -4.55
CA GLY A 448 -14.00 -15.76 -5.72
C GLY A 448 -13.41 -15.27 -7.04
N SER A 449 -12.11 -14.98 -7.11
CA SER A 449 -11.40 -14.72 -8.36
C SER A 449 -11.46 -15.94 -9.32
N PRO A 450 -11.18 -15.73 -10.62
CA PRO A 450 -10.79 -16.82 -11.50
C PRO A 450 -9.65 -17.65 -10.90
N PRO A 451 -9.45 -18.91 -11.37
CA PRO A 451 -8.34 -19.74 -10.94
C PRO A 451 -7.01 -18.98 -10.98
N LEU A 452 -6.28 -19.08 -9.89
CA LEU A 452 -5.02 -18.39 -9.64
C LEU A 452 -4.04 -19.52 -9.30
N PRO A 453 -3.50 -20.26 -10.29
CA PRO A 453 -2.58 -21.34 -10.00
C PRO A 453 -1.31 -20.74 -9.39
N GLY A 454 -0.99 -21.14 -8.17
CA GLY A 454 0.33 -20.83 -7.61
C GLY A 454 1.45 -21.57 -8.34
N TYR A 455 2.69 -21.19 -8.07
CA TYR A 455 3.85 -21.89 -8.62
C TYR A 455 4.01 -23.27 -7.97
N PRO A 456 4.43 -24.32 -8.71
CA PRO A 456 4.95 -24.30 -10.08
C PRO A 456 3.89 -24.47 -11.18
N ASN A 457 2.60 -24.55 -10.84
CA ASN A 457 1.54 -24.93 -11.79
C ASN A 457 1.18 -23.81 -12.78
N HIS A 458 1.61 -22.58 -12.52
CA HIS A 458 1.37 -21.45 -13.40
C HIS A 458 2.24 -21.51 -14.66
N SER A 459 1.68 -21.18 -15.84
CA SER A 459 2.38 -21.14 -17.14
C SER A 459 3.68 -20.34 -17.18
N THR A 460 3.87 -19.38 -16.28
CA THR A 460 5.06 -18.52 -16.25
C THR A 460 6.26 -19.16 -15.55
N TRP A 461 6.09 -20.32 -14.87
CA TRP A 461 7.12 -20.94 -14.02
C TRP A 461 8.44 -21.22 -14.74
N GLU A 462 8.38 -21.69 -16.00
CA GLU A 462 9.57 -22.06 -16.76
C GLU A 462 10.45 -20.87 -17.17
N HIS A 463 9.91 -19.64 -17.11
CA HIS A 463 10.61 -18.45 -17.57
C HIS A 463 11.44 -17.74 -16.48
N TYR A 464 11.20 -18.09 -15.21
CA TYR A 464 11.87 -17.47 -14.06
C TYR A 464 13.40 -17.45 -14.09
N PRO A 465 14.12 -18.51 -14.52
CA PRO A 465 15.58 -18.47 -14.54
C PRO A 465 16.11 -17.32 -15.41
N ALA A 466 15.51 -17.13 -16.59
CA ALA A 466 15.91 -16.07 -17.52
C ALA A 466 15.60 -14.66 -16.97
N TRP A 467 14.47 -14.49 -16.30
CA TRP A 467 14.06 -13.24 -15.67
C TRP A 467 14.93 -12.88 -14.47
N ASN A 468 15.15 -13.83 -13.57
CA ASN A 468 15.99 -13.67 -12.40
C ASN A 468 17.42 -13.29 -12.79
N ARG A 469 18.02 -13.99 -13.76
CA ARG A 469 19.36 -13.67 -14.26
C ARG A 469 19.46 -12.26 -14.85
N ARG A 470 18.46 -11.85 -15.64
CA ARG A 470 18.41 -10.51 -16.24
C ARG A 470 18.39 -9.40 -15.19
N LEU A 471 17.64 -9.60 -14.09
CA LEU A 471 17.62 -8.66 -12.97
C LEU A 471 18.96 -8.65 -12.23
N LYS A 472 19.56 -9.81 -11.94
CA LYS A 472 20.90 -9.90 -11.31
C LYS A 472 21.95 -9.15 -12.13
N GLU A 473 21.97 -9.35 -13.44
CA GLU A 473 22.85 -8.62 -14.36
C GLU A 473 22.61 -7.11 -14.33
N HIS A 474 21.34 -6.68 -14.27
CA HIS A 474 21.00 -5.27 -14.15
C HIS A 474 21.57 -4.68 -12.86
N PHE A 475 21.31 -5.28 -11.71
CA PHE A 475 21.80 -4.78 -10.42
C PHE A 475 23.33 -4.82 -10.31
N SER A 476 23.97 -5.84 -10.88
CA SER A 476 25.43 -5.87 -11.00
C SER A 476 25.97 -4.75 -11.87
N THR A 477 25.23 -4.36 -12.93
CA THR A 477 25.64 -3.25 -13.83
C THR A 477 25.44 -1.90 -13.13
N THR A 478 24.30 -1.70 -12.47
CA THR A 478 23.95 -0.45 -11.77
C THR A 478 24.58 -0.33 -10.39
N GLY A 479 25.37 -1.31 -9.94
CA GLY A 479 26.02 -1.29 -8.63
C GLY A 479 25.01 -1.18 -7.49
N GLU A 480 23.81 -1.73 -7.71
CA GLU A 480 22.66 -1.67 -6.80
C GLU A 480 22.09 -0.27 -6.51
N HIS A 481 22.57 0.78 -7.18
CA HIS A 481 22.05 2.14 -7.01
C HIS A 481 20.64 2.29 -7.60
N LEU A 482 19.77 3.01 -6.88
CA LEU A 482 18.43 3.36 -7.37
C LEU A 482 18.48 4.50 -8.41
N PRO A 483 17.56 4.52 -9.39
CA PRO A 483 17.52 5.57 -10.39
C PRO A 483 17.37 6.98 -9.83
N TRP A 484 18.12 7.92 -10.41
CA TRP A 484 18.12 9.35 -10.11
C TRP A 484 16.78 10.02 -10.44
N ALA A 485 16.50 11.15 -9.77
CA ALA A 485 15.34 12.01 -10.02
C ALA A 485 15.67 13.48 -9.70
N ASN A 486 15.05 14.41 -10.43
CA ASN A 486 15.11 15.85 -10.18
C ASN A 486 13.74 16.50 -9.94
N ILE A 487 12.65 15.76 -10.12
CA ILE A 487 11.31 16.25 -9.81
C ILE A 487 10.80 15.52 -8.59
N LEU A 488 10.28 16.26 -7.62
CA LEU A 488 9.61 15.72 -6.45
C LEU A 488 8.10 15.91 -6.60
N LEU A 489 7.32 14.83 -6.51
CA LEU A 489 5.87 14.90 -6.40
C LEU A 489 5.44 14.66 -4.95
N VAL A 490 4.59 15.53 -4.44
CA VAL A 490 4.05 15.44 -3.08
C VAL A 490 2.72 14.69 -3.14
N TYR A 491 2.67 13.46 -2.63
CA TYR A 491 1.47 12.65 -2.61
C TYR A 491 0.46 13.25 -1.61
N PRO A 492 -0.80 13.48 -2.00
CA PRO A 492 -1.72 14.35 -1.26
C PRO A 492 -2.45 13.63 -0.10
N ILE A 493 -1.70 12.99 0.80
CA ILE A 493 -2.23 12.13 1.88
C ILE A 493 -3.33 12.82 2.71
N GLU A 494 -3.10 14.03 3.20
CA GLU A 494 -4.09 14.76 4.01
C GLU A 494 -5.37 15.09 3.24
N HIS A 495 -5.25 15.31 1.93
CA HIS A 495 -6.42 15.52 1.07
C HIS A 495 -7.23 14.23 0.92
N LEU A 496 -6.57 13.09 0.74
CA LEU A 496 -7.25 11.80 0.70
C LEU A 496 -7.98 11.51 2.03
N PHE A 497 -7.36 11.83 3.18
CA PHE A 497 -7.98 11.65 4.50
C PHE A 497 -9.23 12.54 4.66
N SER A 498 -9.21 13.73 4.08
CA SER A 498 -10.29 14.70 4.21
C SER A 498 -11.58 14.31 3.50
N GLU A 499 -11.48 13.52 2.42
CA GLU A 499 -12.62 13.16 1.57
C GLU A 499 -13.36 11.94 2.15
N PRO A 500 -14.68 12.04 2.42
CA PRO A 500 -15.49 10.96 3.01
C PRO A 500 -16.07 9.96 2.01
N ASP A 501 -15.73 10.09 0.73
CA ASP A 501 -16.36 9.32 -0.36
C ASP A 501 -15.38 9.02 -1.51
N ALA A 502 -15.91 8.52 -2.63
CA ALA A 502 -15.16 8.12 -3.81
C ALA A 502 -14.31 9.25 -4.46
N ARG A 503 -14.47 10.53 -4.04
CA ARG A 503 -13.56 11.61 -4.45
C ARG A 503 -12.10 11.31 -4.08
N ALA A 504 -11.84 10.64 -2.96
CA ALA A 504 -10.47 10.21 -2.60
C ALA A 504 -9.85 9.33 -3.70
N ASN A 505 -10.64 8.40 -4.26
CA ASN A 505 -10.19 7.47 -5.30
C ASN A 505 -9.83 8.22 -6.57
N GLU A 506 -10.67 9.17 -6.99
CA GLU A 506 -10.39 9.98 -8.17
C GLU A 506 -9.16 10.87 -7.99
N CYS A 507 -8.94 11.42 -6.79
CA CYS A 507 -7.70 12.15 -6.48
C CYS A 507 -6.46 11.25 -6.61
N ALA A 508 -6.49 10.03 -6.08
CA ALA A 508 -5.39 9.08 -6.22
C ALA A 508 -5.13 8.67 -7.69
N LYS A 509 -6.19 8.35 -8.45
CA LYS A 509 -6.10 8.04 -9.89
C LYS A 509 -5.50 9.19 -10.70
N ASN A 510 -5.85 10.43 -10.38
CA ASN A 510 -5.28 11.60 -11.04
C ASN A 510 -3.78 11.75 -10.77
N VAL A 511 -3.32 11.45 -9.55
CA VAL A 511 -1.88 11.40 -9.25
C VAL A 511 -1.19 10.32 -10.08
N PHE A 512 -1.81 9.14 -10.23
CA PHE A 512 -1.24 8.05 -11.03
C PHE A 512 -1.12 8.43 -12.51
N LYS A 513 -2.12 9.12 -13.06
CA LYS A 513 -2.08 9.67 -14.43
C LYS A 513 -0.98 10.71 -14.61
N ILE A 514 -0.72 11.56 -13.60
CA ILE A 514 0.42 12.50 -13.63
C ILE A 514 1.74 11.75 -13.69
N LEU A 515 1.92 10.73 -12.83
CA LEU A 515 3.16 9.94 -12.79
C LEU A 515 3.40 9.21 -14.12
N LEU A 516 2.36 8.62 -14.71
CA LEU A 516 2.44 8.02 -16.04
C LEU A 516 2.87 9.03 -17.11
N ALA A 517 2.21 10.19 -17.16
CA ALA A 517 2.52 11.22 -18.14
C ALA A 517 3.94 11.77 -18.00
N LEU A 518 4.43 11.93 -16.77
CA LEU A 518 5.82 12.33 -16.50
C LEU A 518 6.78 11.24 -17.02
N HIS A 519 6.49 9.97 -16.74
CA HIS A 519 7.33 8.86 -17.17
C HIS A 519 7.34 8.66 -18.69
N ASP A 520 6.18 8.74 -19.35
CA ASP A 520 6.03 8.65 -20.82
C ASP A 520 6.75 9.81 -21.55
N HIS A 521 7.07 10.89 -20.84
CA HIS A 521 7.82 12.03 -21.37
C HIS A 521 9.25 12.14 -20.84
N HIS A 522 9.77 11.07 -20.22
CA HIS A 522 11.16 10.93 -19.77
C HIS A 522 11.57 11.90 -18.65
N PHE A 523 10.61 12.29 -17.80
CA PHE A 523 10.92 12.99 -16.55
C PHE A 523 11.27 11.99 -15.45
N HIS A 524 12.19 12.39 -14.57
CA HIS A 524 12.67 11.54 -13.49
C HIS A 524 12.11 12.05 -12.16
N VAL A 525 11.21 11.26 -11.57
CA VAL A 525 10.35 11.70 -10.47
C VAL A 525 10.57 10.84 -9.23
N ASP A 526 10.62 11.44 -8.06
CA ASP A 526 10.40 10.75 -6.78
C ASP A 526 9.09 11.24 -6.14
N VAL A 527 8.51 10.44 -5.26
CA VAL A 527 7.24 10.73 -4.57
C VAL A 527 7.46 10.66 -3.05
N VAL A 528 6.95 11.67 -2.35
CA VAL A 528 7.01 11.79 -0.87
C VAL A 528 5.67 12.20 -0.30
N SER A 529 5.42 11.91 0.98
CA SER A 529 4.31 12.53 1.71
C SER A 529 4.63 13.97 2.10
N PRO A 530 3.62 14.80 2.45
CA PRO A 530 3.86 16.19 2.82
C PRO A 530 4.77 16.33 4.05
N GLU A 531 4.61 15.48 5.07
CA GLU A 531 5.41 15.52 6.30
C GLU A 531 6.91 15.35 6.04
N MET A 532 7.30 14.59 5.01
CA MET A 532 8.72 14.43 4.65
C MET A 532 9.39 15.73 4.23
N LEU A 533 8.64 16.71 3.72
CA LEU A 533 9.20 18.00 3.31
C LEU A 533 9.78 18.80 4.48
N LEU A 534 9.37 18.51 5.72
CA LEU A 534 9.91 19.14 6.93
C LEU A 534 11.41 18.82 7.13
N GLY A 535 11.90 17.72 6.57
CA GLY A 535 13.31 17.36 6.59
C GLY A 535 14.14 18.02 5.49
N GLY A 536 13.54 18.83 4.62
CA GLY A 536 14.20 19.42 3.46
C GLY A 536 14.34 20.94 3.54
N GLN A 537 15.20 21.49 2.67
CA GLN A 537 15.47 22.91 2.59
C GLN A 537 15.79 23.37 1.17
N TRP A 538 15.51 24.64 0.87
CA TRP A 538 15.89 25.25 -0.40
C TRP A 538 17.33 25.78 -0.36
N GLN A 539 18.14 25.36 -1.32
CA GLN A 539 19.51 25.82 -1.51
C GLN A 539 19.78 25.99 -3.01
N ASP A 540 20.31 27.16 -3.39
CA ASP A 540 20.73 27.48 -4.77
C ASP A 540 19.65 27.18 -5.83
N GLY A 541 18.39 27.46 -5.50
CA GLY A 541 17.26 27.22 -6.40
C GLY A 541 16.81 25.76 -6.51
N THR A 542 17.31 24.87 -5.67
CA THR A 542 16.90 23.45 -5.60
C THR A 542 16.46 23.07 -4.20
N PHE A 543 15.59 22.08 -4.09
CA PHE A 543 15.13 21.53 -2.82
C PHE A 543 15.99 20.32 -2.46
N GLN A 544 16.67 20.40 -1.33
CA GLN A 544 17.50 19.33 -0.77
C GLN A 544 16.66 18.55 0.24
N LEU A 545 16.55 17.24 0.06
CA LEU A 545 15.91 16.32 1.00
C LEU A 545 16.83 15.12 1.21
N ASN A 546 17.39 15.02 2.43
CA ASN A 546 18.53 14.15 2.73
C ASN A 546 19.70 14.42 1.77
N GLN A 547 20.14 13.41 1.02
CA GLN A 547 21.21 13.49 0.03
C GLN A 547 20.71 13.75 -1.40
N TYR A 548 19.39 13.91 -1.58
CA TYR A 548 18.77 14.06 -2.89
C TYR A 548 18.41 15.52 -3.16
N GLN A 549 18.59 15.93 -4.42
CA GLN A 549 18.38 17.29 -4.89
C GLN A 549 17.28 17.31 -5.95
N TYR A 550 16.32 18.20 -5.77
CA TYR A 550 15.17 18.35 -6.66
C TYR A 550 15.10 19.77 -7.21
N GLU A 551 15.00 19.87 -8.53
CA GLU A 551 14.88 21.15 -9.23
C GLU A 551 13.45 21.70 -9.14
N ARG A 552 12.44 20.82 -9.03
CA ARG A 552 11.02 21.20 -8.99
C ARG A 552 10.23 20.32 -8.01
N ILE A 553 9.19 20.92 -7.43
CA ILE A 553 8.19 20.24 -6.62
C ILE A 553 6.82 20.37 -7.28
N ILE A 554 6.08 19.26 -7.36
CA ILE A 554 4.71 19.20 -7.86
C ILE A 554 3.79 18.82 -6.70
N CYS A 555 2.81 19.65 -6.40
CA CYS A 555 1.77 19.43 -5.39
C CYS A 555 0.42 19.29 -6.10
N PRO A 556 -0.06 18.08 -6.42
CA PRO A 556 -1.31 17.89 -7.16
C PRO A 556 -2.52 18.50 -6.46
N TYR A 557 -2.63 18.31 -5.13
CA TYR A 557 -3.72 18.80 -4.28
C TYR A 557 -3.16 19.43 -2.98
N PRO A 558 -2.80 20.73 -2.97
CA PRO A 558 -2.14 21.37 -1.82
C PRO A 558 -3.10 21.87 -0.72
N ASN A 559 -4.38 21.49 -0.76
CA ASN A 559 -5.44 22.17 -0.02
C ASN A 559 -5.34 22.02 1.51
N PHE A 560 -4.71 20.94 1.98
CA PHE A 560 -4.66 20.58 3.41
C PHE A 560 -3.24 20.38 3.91
N ILE A 561 -2.31 21.16 3.37
CA ILE A 561 -0.92 21.18 3.82
C ILE A 561 -0.80 22.01 5.10
N ASP A 562 -0.09 21.47 6.10
CA ASP A 562 0.22 22.17 7.36
C ASP A 562 0.97 23.49 7.12
N ASP A 563 0.74 24.51 7.96
CA ASP A 563 1.31 25.85 7.80
C ASP A 563 2.85 25.87 7.76
N ILE A 564 3.51 24.95 8.48
CA ILE A 564 4.97 24.82 8.50
C ILE A 564 5.44 24.30 7.13
N ILE A 565 4.81 23.24 6.61
CA ILE A 565 5.11 22.68 5.29
C ILE A 565 4.81 23.72 4.20
N ALA A 566 3.70 24.46 4.33
CA ALA A 566 3.37 25.55 3.43
C ALA A 566 4.44 26.67 3.46
N GLY A 567 5.05 26.92 4.62
CA GLY A 567 6.23 27.77 4.76
C GLY A 567 7.42 27.30 3.91
N VAL A 568 7.75 26.01 4.00
CA VAL A 568 8.83 25.39 3.20
C VAL A 568 8.56 25.53 1.69
N LEU A 569 7.34 25.24 1.25
CA LEU A 569 6.96 25.36 -0.16
C LEU A 569 6.99 26.81 -0.65
N ARG A 570 6.53 27.78 0.16
CA ARG A 570 6.56 29.21 -0.17
C ARG A 570 7.97 29.77 -0.36
N ALA A 571 8.95 29.24 0.39
CA ALA A 571 10.34 29.66 0.27
C ALA A 571 10.93 29.41 -1.13
N GLY A 572 10.45 28.38 -1.84
CA GLY A 572 10.85 28.05 -3.22
C GLY A 572 9.73 28.16 -4.24
N ARG A 573 8.75 29.06 -4.03
CA ARG A 573 7.53 29.19 -4.84
C ARG A 573 7.74 29.22 -6.37
N GLN A 574 8.88 29.72 -6.85
CA GLN A 574 9.23 29.75 -8.28
C GLN A 574 9.47 28.36 -8.90
N ASN A 575 9.71 27.36 -8.05
CA ASN A 575 10.01 25.98 -8.41
C ASN A 575 8.94 24.99 -7.90
N VAL A 576 7.82 25.49 -7.36
CA VAL A 576 6.72 24.67 -6.83
C VAL A 576 5.46 24.91 -7.67
N PHE A 577 4.85 23.82 -8.13
CA PHE A 577 3.66 23.85 -8.98
C PHE A 577 2.47 23.18 -8.30
N ARG A 578 1.29 23.75 -8.50
CA ARG A 578 0.01 23.06 -8.27
C ARG A 578 -0.66 22.74 -9.60
N ILE A 579 -1.44 21.65 -9.66
CA ILE A 579 -2.15 21.25 -10.87
C ILE A 579 -3.66 21.34 -10.63
N PHE A 580 -4.20 20.54 -9.72
CA PHE A 580 -5.63 20.55 -9.49
C PHE A 580 -6.01 21.73 -8.58
N ALA A 581 -7.08 22.41 -8.95
CA ALA A 581 -7.58 23.57 -8.22
C ALA A 581 -8.13 23.15 -6.85
N ALA A 582 -8.10 24.08 -5.89
CA ALA A 582 -8.86 23.92 -4.66
C ALA A 582 -10.36 23.93 -4.99
N THR A 583 -11.14 23.00 -4.43
CA THR A 583 -12.60 23.07 -4.52
C THR A 583 -13.07 24.36 -3.84
N GLU A 584 -14.16 24.95 -4.36
CA GLU A 584 -14.59 26.34 -4.14
C GLU A 584 -14.78 26.79 -2.67
N ASN A 585 -14.80 25.85 -1.71
CA ASN A 585 -15.07 26.10 -0.29
C ASN A 585 -13.87 25.90 0.65
N MET A 586 -12.65 25.67 0.13
CA MET A 586 -11.45 25.51 0.97
C MET A 586 -10.70 26.83 1.13
N LYS A 587 -10.20 27.12 2.36
CA LYS A 587 -9.28 28.25 2.59
C LYS A 587 -8.21 28.22 1.51
N PRO A 588 -8.10 29.25 0.67
CA PRO A 588 -7.35 29.10 -0.56
C PRO A 588 -5.87 28.79 -0.28
N ALA A 589 -5.37 27.78 -0.97
CA ALA A 589 -3.96 27.70 -1.35
C ALA A 589 -3.50 28.96 -2.14
N ASP A 590 -4.38 29.94 -2.41
CA ASP A 590 -4.00 31.26 -2.91
C ASP A 590 -3.13 32.05 -1.94
N SER A 591 -3.08 31.68 -0.65
CA SER A 591 -2.08 32.22 0.29
C SER A 591 -0.63 31.76 0.01
N MET A 592 -0.43 30.75 -0.85
CA MET A 592 0.89 30.20 -1.17
C MET A 592 1.52 30.77 -2.46
N ALA A 593 0.79 31.55 -3.25
CA ALA A 593 1.26 32.14 -4.52
C ALA A 593 2.02 31.12 -5.42
N MET A 594 1.53 29.88 -5.50
CA MET A 594 2.11 28.83 -6.34
C MET A 594 1.63 28.96 -7.78
N GLN A 595 2.49 28.62 -8.74
CA GLN A 595 2.10 28.58 -10.13
C GLN A 595 1.13 27.42 -10.37
N CYS A 596 -0.04 27.73 -10.95
CA CYS A 596 -1.12 26.78 -11.20
C CYS A 596 -1.09 26.31 -12.65
N MET A 597 -1.01 25.00 -12.87
CA MET A 597 -1.17 24.35 -14.17
C MET A 597 -2.63 23.92 -14.33
N GLN A 598 -3.25 24.17 -15.48
CA GLN A 598 -4.69 23.87 -15.63
C GLN A 598 -4.98 22.37 -15.83
N ASP A 599 -4.01 21.63 -16.38
CA ASP A 599 -4.13 20.21 -16.69
C ASP A 599 -2.74 19.56 -16.82
N ILE A 600 -2.71 18.23 -16.98
CA ILE A 600 -1.49 17.42 -17.12
C ILE A 600 -0.70 17.80 -18.39
N ALA A 601 -1.37 18.06 -19.52
CA ALA A 601 -0.69 18.39 -20.77
C ALA A 601 0.10 19.70 -20.65
N LYS A 602 -0.49 20.73 -20.02
CA LYS A 602 0.16 22.01 -19.78
C LYS A 602 1.31 21.90 -18.79
N LEU A 603 1.20 21.03 -17.78
CA LEU A 603 2.33 20.71 -16.91
C LEU A 603 3.49 20.16 -17.75
N ILE A 604 3.24 19.14 -18.58
CA ILE A 604 4.27 18.52 -19.41
C ILE A 604 4.93 19.53 -20.35
N ASP A 605 4.15 20.34 -21.06
CA ASP A 605 4.67 21.37 -21.97
C ASP A 605 5.48 22.45 -21.25
N PHE A 606 5.05 22.81 -20.04
CA PHE A 606 5.82 23.69 -19.18
C PHE A 606 7.18 23.07 -18.80
N LEU A 607 7.19 21.84 -18.27
CA LEU A 607 8.42 21.16 -17.84
C LEU A 607 9.39 20.92 -19.01
N LYS A 608 8.88 20.62 -20.21
CA LYS A 608 9.69 20.49 -21.44
C LYS A 608 10.40 21.80 -21.79
N ARG A 609 9.70 22.94 -21.71
CA ARG A 609 10.29 24.27 -21.96
C ARG A 609 11.34 24.68 -20.93
N GLN A 610 11.29 24.10 -19.74
CA GLN A 610 12.29 24.32 -18.68
C GLN A 610 13.54 23.43 -18.83
N ASN A 611 13.59 22.56 -19.85
CA ASN A 611 14.69 21.63 -20.10
C ASN A 611 15.03 20.71 -18.90
N LEU A 612 14.00 20.27 -18.16
CA LEU A 612 14.17 19.45 -16.94
C LEU A 612 14.39 17.96 -17.24
N ARG A 613 14.54 17.57 -18.50
CA ARG A 613 14.76 16.18 -18.89
C ARG A 613 16.26 15.93 -18.98
N PRO A 614 16.89 15.19 -18.05
CA PRO A 614 18.30 14.88 -18.15
C PRO A 614 18.59 13.97 -19.35
N VAL A 615 17.64 13.09 -19.67
CA VAL A 615 17.70 12.13 -20.77
C VAL A 615 16.60 12.44 -21.78
N VAL A 616 16.97 12.55 -23.05
CA VAL A 616 16.03 12.63 -24.17
C VAL A 616 16.13 11.33 -24.94
N ALA A 617 15.03 10.60 -25.04
CA ALA A 617 14.96 9.28 -25.67
C ALA A 617 13.85 9.24 -26.73
N PRO A 618 13.83 8.23 -27.63
CA PRO A 618 12.75 8.08 -28.60
C PRO A 618 11.39 7.82 -27.94
N PRO A 619 10.27 8.02 -28.66
CA PRO A 619 8.95 7.70 -28.14
C PRO A 619 8.80 6.19 -27.86
N HIS A 620 7.70 5.82 -27.20
CA HIS A 620 7.33 4.42 -26.90
C HIS A 620 8.29 3.69 -25.95
N CYS A 621 9.11 4.42 -25.19
CA CYS A 621 9.98 3.85 -24.19
C CYS A 621 9.83 4.53 -22.82
N TRP A 622 10.22 3.80 -21.79
CA TRP A 622 10.47 4.29 -20.45
C TRP A 622 11.98 4.29 -20.23
N VAL A 623 12.47 5.35 -19.59
CA VAL A 623 13.90 5.53 -19.34
C VAL A 623 14.18 5.85 -17.89
N SER A 624 15.33 5.38 -17.42
CA SER A 624 15.89 5.75 -16.13
C SER A 624 17.37 6.04 -16.24
N LEU A 625 17.87 6.83 -15.28
CA LEU A 625 19.25 7.25 -15.19
C LEU A 625 19.76 6.83 -13.83
N THR A 626 20.82 6.04 -13.79
CA THR A 626 21.54 5.69 -12.56
C THR A 626 22.91 6.33 -12.61
N VAL A 627 23.26 7.13 -11.60
CA VAL A 627 24.54 7.83 -11.52
C VAL A 627 25.41 7.11 -10.50
N GLN A 628 26.58 6.65 -10.94
CA GLN A 628 27.65 6.09 -10.10
C GLN A 628 28.84 7.05 -10.09
N ASP A 629 29.89 6.75 -9.31
CA ASP A 629 31.09 7.59 -9.26
C ASP A 629 31.79 7.69 -10.63
N ALA A 630 32.00 6.57 -11.32
CA ALA A 630 32.78 6.51 -12.56
C ALA A 630 31.93 6.63 -13.84
N GLN A 631 30.63 6.37 -13.78
CA GLN A 631 29.77 6.32 -14.96
C GLN A 631 28.31 6.65 -14.64
N SER A 632 27.58 7.00 -15.69
CA SER A 632 26.14 7.16 -15.71
C SER A 632 25.54 6.09 -16.61
N ILE A 633 24.58 5.32 -16.10
CA ILE A 633 23.93 4.22 -16.81
C ILE A 633 22.49 4.62 -17.12
N ILE A 634 22.12 4.53 -18.39
CA ILE A 634 20.76 4.76 -18.86
C ILE A 634 20.14 3.41 -19.22
N SER A 635 19.00 3.10 -18.60
CA SER A 635 18.22 1.91 -18.91
C SER A 635 16.96 2.31 -19.68
N VAL A 636 16.66 1.56 -20.73
CA VAL A 636 15.53 1.81 -21.64
C VAL A 636 14.75 0.51 -21.83
N ALA A 637 13.43 0.56 -21.70
CA ALA A 637 12.52 -0.53 -22.04
C ALA A 637 11.27 0.02 -22.73
N PRO A 638 10.45 -0.80 -23.42
CA PRO A 638 9.21 -0.30 -23.99
C PRO A 638 8.29 0.27 -22.91
N SER A 639 7.55 1.33 -23.24
CA SER A 639 6.60 1.93 -22.30
C SER A 639 5.29 1.14 -22.18
N ARG A 640 4.99 0.27 -23.15
CA ARG A 640 3.81 -0.61 -23.17
C ARG A 640 4.19 -1.98 -23.70
N TYR A 641 3.45 -3.02 -23.30
CA TYR A 641 3.52 -4.34 -23.89
C TYR A 641 3.25 -4.27 -25.41
N THR A 642 4.00 -5.02 -26.21
CA THR A 642 4.05 -5.00 -27.70
C THR A 642 4.74 -3.79 -28.36
N PHE A 643 5.07 -2.73 -27.62
CA PHE A 643 5.79 -1.60 -28.22
C PHE A 643 7.25 -1.94 -28.50
N THR A 644 7.80 -1.28 -29.52
CA THR A 644 9.25 -1.25 -29.79
C THR A 644 9.73 0.19 -29.81
N TYR A 645 10.98 0.42 -29.42
CA TYR A 645 11.62 1.73 -29.52
C TYR A 645 12.87 1.66 -30.39
N GLU A 646 13.17 2.76 -31.07
CA GLU A 646 14.38 2.98 -31.88
C GLU A 646 14.63 4.48 -32.06
N GLY A 647 15.87 4.88 -32.31
CA GLY A 647 16.24 6.28 -32.58
C GLY A 647 17.27 6.84 -31.60
N ASP A 648 17.40 8.17 -31.57
CA ASP A 648 18.48 8.82 -30.84
C ASP A 648 18.17 9.01 -29.35
N LEU A 649 19.17 8.72 -28.54
CA LEU A 649 19.20 8.97 -27.10
C LEU A 649 20.28 10.01 -26.79
N GLY A 650 19.93 11.05 -26.05
CA GLY A 650 20.82 12.11 -25.60
C GLY A 650 20.86 12.22 -24.08
N TYR A 651 22.07 12.44 -23.54
CA TYR A 651 22.31 12.71 -22.13
C TYR A 651 23.52 13.63 -21.97
N LYS A 652 23.32 14.83 -21.40
CA LYS A 652 24.34 15.88 -21.35
C LYS A 652 24.92 16.14 -22.75
N THR A 653 26.25 15.99 -22.91
CA THR A 653 26.98 16.11 -24.18
C THR A 653 27.10 14.79 -24.94
N HIS A 654 26.57 13.70 -24.39
CA HIS A 654 26.63 12.37 -25.00
C HIS A 654 25.38 12.07 -25.82
N SER A 655 25.57 11.28 -26.87
CA SER A 655 24.49 10.71 -27.66
C SER A 655 24.77 9.24 -28.01
N ALA A 656 23.71 8.47 -28.23
CA ALA A 656 23.75 7.11 -28.71
C ALA A 656 22.54 6.84 -29.60
N THR A 657 22.69 5.99 -30.63
CA THR A 657 21.56 5.56 -31.46
C THR A 657 21.11 4.16 -31.00
N LEU A 658 19.84 4.06 -30.63
CA LEU A 658 19.19 2.82 -30.23
C LEU A 658 18.70 2.06 -31.45
N SER A 659 19.16 0.81 -31.61
CA SER A 659 18.55 -0.13 -32.54
C SER A 659 17.16 -0.54 -32.06
N ARG A 660 16.30 -0.94 -33.00
CA ARG A 660 14.95 -1.42 -32.71
C ARG A 660 14.97 -2.54 -31.67
N SER A 661 14.30 -2.32 -30.54
CA SER A 661 14.23 -3.27 -29.43
C SER A 661 12.82 -3.33 -28.84
N SER A 662 12.44 -4.53 -28.38
CA SER A 662 11.27 -4.80 -27.52
C SER A 662 11.66 -5.20 -26.09
N GLY A 663 12.96 -5.26 -25.79
CA GLY A 663 13.50 -5.68 -24.49
C GLY A 663 14.20 -4.54 -23.76
N LEU A 664 14.96 -4.87 -22.72
CA LEU A 664 15.78 -3.92 -21.96
C LEU A 664 17.09 -3.60 -22.70
N THR A 665 17.41 -2.32 -22.87
CA THR A 665 18.73 -1.83 -23.31
C THR A 665 19.39 -1.01 -22.21
N ARG A 666 20.71 -1.16 -22.05
CA ARG A 666 21.53 -0.41 -21.08
C ARG A 666 22.67 0.27 -21.82
N ILE A 667 22.89 1.55 -21.54
CA ILE A 667 24.01 2.33 -22.10
C ILE A 667 24.76 2.96 -20.96
N ALA A 668 26.08 2.79 -20.94
CA ALA A 668 26.97 3.40 -19.96
C ALA A 668 27.77 4.55 -20.59
N PHE A 669 27.78 5.70 -19.93
CA PHE A 669 28.62 6.85 -20.27
C PHE A 669 29.59 7.10 -19.12
N ALA A 670 30.89 7.25 -19.43
CA ALA A 670 31.86 7.65 -18.40
C ALA A 670 31.53 9.06 -17.88
N ASN A 671 31.64 9.26 -16.56
CA ASN A 671 31.51 10.60 -15.99
C ASN A 671 32.78 11.40 -16.32
N GLN A 672 32.61 12.60 -16.86
CA GLN A 672 33.70 13.53 -17.15
C GLN A 672 34.04 14.40 -15.94
#